data_AF-A0A3C1QV39-F1
#
_entry.id   AF-A0A3C1QV39-F1
#
_cell.length_a   1.000
_cell.length_b   1.000
_cell.length_c   1.000
_cell.angle_alpha   90.00
_cell.angle_beta   90.00
_cell.angle_gamma   90.00
#
_symmetry.space_group_name_H-M   'P 1'
#
loop_
_entity.id
_entity.type
_entity.pdbx_description
1 polymer ?
#
loop_
_entity_poly.entity_id
_entity_poly.type
_entity_poly.pdbx_seq_one_letter_code
_entity_poly.pdbx_strand_id
1 'polypeptide(L)'
;MSAIRPSSTTTEAVRIPSGKTTSALRIQSLMGIAIPWQGRAGEIESRKSPESERRVRPIFADRPRSDQVGQGGGPRRSSPITSDGITEVQRIVAFSTPTASRSHGSPMNPDRLRHLTDTFFSVPKRQLVEIFRELLDAVEAEGHLPPGGLMSRNYETAQANPEIHVLPGNLKDARDAVFPFFWGTDSWNSDLHLENVKGPANAASMVGALACLLKNPNLCVDTYCLRSNELEVKAITALANLIFYHTQTPWGVFTMGGTISNLYAGKIGIEKVAPGTMHHGLTGPRVVGLVSQAAHYSNKTLAGWLGIGTDNLISIPTAPDCSMRLDLLEATLHELYDQGARVAFVIATFGTTDAYGIDDLAGIRAIVERVARAHEAIVPHLHADAAVGWTSCFLTEYDLERNELQMSDELLERVGRLRRAAEGFRTVDSVTIDFHKMGWGHYPGSAFIVNRREELRYLLREKQEVPYFSEADYRHDPALFTLECSRPGLGPYSVMASLAGIGLQGYQLLTARMIELASTLKARLERLENCKVLNFETPGPSVVFWVLPRGRDAKRIYEQVVAGTLPVESRQRFFSEIRRLFEKRQQSIDPKVDARLSFTSSMGYLPEGIPLPAWKAVFFHPRTDEQVIDRIVSGIEDLV
;
A
#
# COMPACT_ATOMS: atom_id res chain seq x y z
N MET A 1 70.41 -9.18 -30.33
CA MET A 1 70.81 -10.60 -30.51
C MET A 1 69.96 -11.40 -29.53
N SER A 2 68.77 -11.87 -29.94
CA SER A 2 68.48 -13.29 -30.33
C SER A 2 69.15 -14.29 -29.37
N ALA A 3 68.48 -15.27 -28.77
CA ALA A 3 67.63 -16.27 -29.40
C ALA A 3 66.98 -17.14 -28.29
N ILE A 4 65.69 -17.49 -28.37
CA ILE A 4 65.14 -18.80 -28.81
C ILE A 4 65.13 -19.91 -27.72
N ARG A 5 63.91 -20.41 -27.42
CA ARG A 5 63.55 -21.61 -26.63
C ARG A 5 64.03 -22.93 -27.30
N PRO A 6 63.93 -24.13 -26.68
CA PRO A 6 62.66 -24.93 -26.75
C PRO A 6 62.38 -25.95 -25.61
N SER A 7 61.10 -26.39 -25.52
CA SER A 7 60.51 -27.74 -25.18
C SER A 7 60.88 -28.47 -23.88
N SER A 8 60.07 -29.28 -23.17
CA SER A 8 58.76 -29.95 -23.37
C SER A 8 58.30 -30.67 -22.07
N THR A 9 57.04 -31.18 -22.08
CA THR A 9 56.41 -32.24 -21.23
C THR A 9 56.18 -31.91 -19.73
N THR A 10 55.03 -32.18 -19.08
CA THR A 10 54.00 -33.22 -19.24
C THR A 10 52.70 -32.79 -18.52
N THR A 11 51.55 -33.28 -19.00
CA THR A 11 50.19 -33.00 -18.50
C THR A 11 49.62 -34.24 -17.80
N GLU A 12 49.09 -34.13 -16.58
CA GLU A 12 48.00 -34.94 -15.97
C GLU A 12 47.64 -34.30 -14.61
N ALA A 13 46.53 -33.57 -14.48
CA ALA A 13 45.14 -34.00 -14.20
C ALA A 13 44.83 -34.29 -12.70
N VAL A 14 44.14 -33.34 -12.04
CA VAL A 14 43.35 -33.59 -10.82
C VAL A 14 41.94 -33.03 -11.03
N ARG A 15 40.96 -33.88 -10.71
CA ARG A 15 39.51 -33.78 -10.94
C ARG A 15 38.83 -32.73 -10.04
N ILE A 16 37.82 -32.06 -10.58
CA ILE A 16 36.81 -31.29 -9.81
C ILE A 16 35.45 -32.00 -9.96
N PRO A 17 34.64 -32.15 -8.90
CA PRO A 17 33.36 -32.87 -8.95
C PRO A 17 32.28 -32.07 -9.69
N SER A 18 31.54 -32.77 -10.54
CA SER A 18 30.32 -32.30 -11.21
C SER A 18 29.12 -32.36 -10.27
N GLY A 19 28.33 -31.29 -10.20
CA GLY A 19 27.00 -31.33 -9.60
C GLY A 19 26.51 -30.00 -9.06
N LYS A 20 25.94 -29.15 -9.95
CA LYS A 20 24.89 -28.13 -9.73
C LYS A 20 24.94 -27.10 -10.88
N THR A 21 24.45 -27.47 -12.06
CA THR A 21 24.35 -26.53 -13.20
C THR A 21 23.14 -26.79 -14.09
N THR A 22 22.10 -27.46 -13.56
CA THR A 22 20.89 -27.82 -14.31
C THR A 22 19.68 -26.92 -14.03
N SER A 23 19.75 -26.02 -13.03
CA SER A 23 18.61 -25.17 -12.66
C SER A 23 18.56 -23.84 -13.43
N ALA A 24 19.71 -23.18 -13.64
CA ALA A 24 19.78 -21.86 -14.27
C ALA A 24 19.47 -21.87 -15.79
N LEU A 25 19.84 -22.96 -16.48
CA LEU A 25 19.57 -23.13 -17.92
C LEU A 25 18.11 -23.46 -18.24
N ARG A 26 17.33 -23.95 -17.26
CA ARG A 26 15.90 -24.25 -17.43
C ARG A 26 15.01 -23.02 -17.35
N ILE A 27 15.49 -21.97 -16.68
CA ILE A 27 14.78 -20.68 -16.54
C ILE A 27 15.01 -19.81 -17.78
N GLN A 28 16.21 -19.84 -18.38
CA GLN A 28 16.46 -19.14 -19.65
C GLN A 28 15.64 -19.71 -20.83
N SER A 29 15.32 -21.01 -20.86
CA SER A 29 14.44 -21.56 -21.91
C SER A 29 12.96 -21.17 -21.74
N LEU A 30 12.55 -20.70 -20.55
CA LEU A 30 11.22 -20.15 -20.29
C LEU A 30 11.12 -18.65 -20.63
N MET A 31 12.25 -17.95 -20.72
CA MET A 31 12.32 -16.51 -21.00
C MET A 31 12.35 -16.16 -22.51
N GLY A 32 12.40 -17.15 -23.40
CA GLY A 32 12.67 -16.96 -24.84
C GLY A 32 11.50 -17.18 -25.79
N ILE A 33 10.23 -17.12 -25.33
CA ILE A 33 9.08 -17.31 -26.22
C ILE A 33 8.20 -16.06 -26.22
N ALA A 34 8.42 -15.20 -27.22
CA ALA A 34 7.31 -14.45 -27.81
C ALA A 34 6.36 -15.48 -28.44
N ILE A 35 5.21 -15.73 -27.83
CA ILE A 35 4.18 -16.60 -28.40
C ILE A 35 3.29 -15.73 -29.31
N PRO A 36 3.25 -15.95 -30.63
CA PRO A 36 2.07 -15.60 -31.40
C PRO A 36 1.00 -16.64 -31.07
N TRP A 37 -0.08 -16.20 -30.43
CA TRP A 37 -1.24 -17.02 -30.13
C TRP A 37 -1.94 -17.40 -31.46
N GLN A 38 -1.74 -18.64 -31.91
CA GLN A 38 -2.57 -19.29 -32.93
C GLN A 38 -3.03 -20.65 -32.40
N GLY A 39 -4.35 -20.80 -32.25
CA GLY A 39 -4.99 -22.02 -31.78
C GLY A 39 -4.68 -23.22 -32.68
N ARG A 40 -4.41 -24.37 -32.07
CA ARG A 40 -4.40 -25.66 -32.78
C ARG A 40 -5.69 -26.40 -32.48
N ALA A 41 -6.55 -26.49 -33.49
CA ALA A 41 -7.45 -27.63 -33.65
C ALA A 41 -6.61 -28.85 -34.06
N GLY A 42 -6.87 -30.00 -33.45
CA GLY A 42 -6.31 -31.27 -33.89
C GLY A 42 -7.06 -31.81 -35.10
N GLU A 43 -6.39 -32.64 -35.92
CA GLU A 43 -6.91 -33.92 -36.41
C GLU A 43 -5.83 -34.70 -37.20
N ILE A 44 -5.62 -35.95 -36.76
CA ILE A 44 -5.63 -37.23 -37.48
C ILE A 44 -4.80 -37.39 -38.80
N GLU A 45 -4.05 -38.49 -38.82
CA GLU A 45 -3.25 -39.07 -39.90
C GLU A 45 -3.95 -39.17 -41.28
N SER A 46 -3.20 -38.92 -42.37
CA SER A 46 -3.02 -39.89 -43.47
C SER A 46 -1.94 -39.46 -44.49
N ARG A 47 -1.35 -40.48 -45.13
CA ARG A 47 -0.15 -40.48 -46.00
C ARG A 47 -0.34 -39.78 -47.37
N LYS A 48 0.74 -39.12 -47.87
CA LYS A 48 1.47 -39.33 -49.16
C LYS A 48 2.13 -38.02 -49.71
N SER A 49 3.33 -38.15 -50.26
CA SER A 49 4.17 -37.17 -50.99
C SER A 49 3.97 -37.23 -52.52
N PRO A 50 4.66 -36.44 -53.39
CA PRO A 50 5.13 -35.03 -53.40
C PRO A 50 4.81 -34.27 -54.74
N GLU A 51 5.44 -33.10 -54.99
CA GLU A 51 5.47 -32.23 -56.21
C GLU A 51 4.39 -31.13 -56.32
N SER A 52 4.60 -29.90 -56.82
CA SER A 52 5.72 -29.17 -57.44
C SER A 52 5.45 -27.64 -57.42
N GLU A 53 6.53 -26.87 -57.63
CA GLU A 53 6.73 -25.42 -57.86
C GLU A 53 5.56 -24.51 -58.31
N ARG A 54 5.51 -23.26 -57.79
CA ARG A 54 5.70 -22.03 -58.61
C ARG A 54 5.83 -20.71 -57.81
N ARG A 55 7.01 -20.11 -58.00
CA ARG A 55 7.45 -18.70 -58.06
C ARG A 55 6.59 -17.54 -57.50
N VAL A 56 7.23 -16.82 -56.58
CA VAL A 56 7.06 -15.40 -56.19
C VAL A 56 7.91 -14.50 -57.10
N ARG A 57 7.45 -13.28 -57.47
CA ARG A 57 8.17 -11.97 -57.37
C ARG A 57 7.42 -10.77 -58.03
N PRO A 58 7.79 -9.49 -57.70
CA PRO A 58 6.89 -8.41 -57.21
C PRO A 58 6.80 -7.18 -58.16
N ILE A 59 6.24 -6.00 -57.80
CA ILE A 59 7.00 -4.80 -57.32
C ILE A 59 6.18 -3.46 -57.36
N PHE A 60 6.43 -2.54 -56.39
CA PHE A 60 6.30 -1.04 -56.31
C PHE A 60 4.91 -0.34 -56.39
N ALA A 61 4.62 0.84 -55.80
CA ALA A 61 5.37 1.83 -55.00
C ALA A 61 4.43 2.90 -54.33
N ASP A 62 4.90 3.43 -53.19
CA ASP A 62 4.89 4.79 -52.59
C ASP A 62 3.77 5.89 -52.73
N ARG A 63 3.26 6.34 -51.55
CA ARG A 63 3.27 7.70 -50.89
C ARG A 63 2.67 8.96 -51.60
N PRO A 64 2.50 10.17 -50.95
CA PRO A 64 2.63 10.63 -49.54
C PRO A 64 1.52 11.64 -49.01
N ARG A 65 1.77 12.21 -47.81
CA ARG A 65 1.08 13.23 -46.95
C ARG A 65 0.99 14.68 -47.48
N SER A 66 0.07 15.51 -46.93
CA SER A 66 0.33 16.85 -46.29
C SER A 66 -0.94 17.64 -45.82
N ASP A 67 -0.86 18.17 -44.59
CA ASP A 67 -1.28 19.45 -43.96
C ASP A 67 -2.48 20.38 -44.36
N GLN A 68 -3.13 20.88 -43.29
CA GLN A 68 -3.58 22.27 -42.96
C GLN A 68 -5.00 22.86 -43.27
N VAL A 69 -5.61 23.39 -42.18
CA VAL A 69 -6.43 24.64 -41.97
C VAL A 69 -7.94 24.70 -42.34
N GLY A 70 -8.78 25.14 -41.38
CA GLY A 70 -9.80 26.18 -41.61
C GLY A 70 -11.29 25.95 -41.25
N GLN A 71 -11.71 26.54 -40.11
CA GLN A 71 -13.00 27.23 -39.79
C GLN A 71 -14.39 26.71 -40.26
N GLY A 72 -15.32 26.63 -39.30
CA GLY A 72 -16.61 27.38 -39.33
C GLY A 72 -17.92 26.62 -39.66
N GLY A 73 -18.90 26.72 -38.74
CA GLY A 73 -20.35 26.69 -39.05
C GLY A 73 -21.17 25.50 -38.54
N GLY A 74 -21.97 25.69 -37.47
CA GLY A 74 -23.12 24.82 -37.14
C GLY A 74 -24.37 25.21 -37.95
N PRO A 75 -25.61 24.81 -37.57
CA PRO A 75 -26.07 23.63 -36.84
C PRO A 75 -26.98 22.75 -37.75
N ARG A 76 -27.15 21.45 -37.46
CA ARG A 76 -28.19 20.61 -38.10
C ARG A 76 -29.06 19.91 -37.06
N ARG A 77 -30.33 20.28 -37.01
CA ARG A 77 -31.46 19.43 -36.62
C ARG A 77 -32.29 19.13 -37.86
N SER A 78 -32.47 17.85 -38.18
CA SER A 78 -33.69 17.25 -38.73
C SER A 78 -33.43 15.78 -39.04
N SER A 79 -34.19 14.92 -38.37
CA SER A 79 -34.35 13.47 -38.57
C SER A 79 -34.99 13.16 -39.94
N PRO A 80 -35.33 11.90 -40.30
CA PRO A 80 -34.76 10.58 -40.00
C PRO A 80 -34.36 9.84 -41.31
N ILE A 81 -33.44 8.87 -41.26
CA ILE A 81 -33.14 8.01 -42.42
C ILE A 81 -33.60 6.58 -42.13
N THR A 82 -34.55 6.13 -42.95
CA THR A 82 -34.94 4.74 -43.17
C THR A 82 -33.94 4.03 -44.10
N SER A 83 -33.68 2.76 -43.78
CA SER A 83 -33.35 1.63 -44.67
C SER A 83 -32.51 1.89 -45.92
N ASP A 84 -31.24 1.46 -45.89
CA ASP A 84 -30.77 0.27 -46.61
C ASP A 84 -29.24 0.23 -46.65
N GLY A 85 -28.66 -0.96 -46.46
CA GLY A 85 -27.27 -1.25 -46.79
C GLY A 85 -26.34 -1.53 -45.61
N ILE A 86 -26.59 -2.63 -44.87
CA ILE A 86 -25.51 -3.34 -44.16
C ILE A 86 -25.49 -4.76 -44.68
N THR A 87 -24.57 -5.01 -45.62
CA THR A 87 -24.15 -6.34 -46.03
C THR A 87 -22.96 -6.77 -45.18
N GLU A 88 -23.16 -7.88 -44.47
CA GLU A 88 -22.24 -9.02 -44.47
C GLU A 88 -20.95 -8.94 -43.65
N VAL A 89 -21.05 -8.98 -42.30
CA VAL A 89 -20.22 -9.84 -41.43
C VAL A 89 -21.00 -10.20 -40.15
N GLN A 90 -22.09 -10.96 -40.26
CA GLN A 90 -22.66 -11.70 -39.14
C GLN A 90 -23.20 -13.04 -39.66
N ARG A 91 -22.30 -14.03 -39.82
CA ARG A 91 -22.71 -15.43 -39.88
C ARG A 91 -22.64 -16.03 -38.48
N ILE A 92 -23.77 -15.92 -37.79
CA ILE A 92 -24.51 -17.06 -37.23
C ILE A 92 -23.62 -18.09 -36.52
N VAL A 93 -23.41 -17.91 -35.21
CA VAL A 93 -23.33 -19.06 -34.30
C VAL A 93 -24.76 -19.56 -34.16
N ALA A 94 -25.14 -20.50 -35.02
CA ALA A 94 -26.38 -21.24 -34.83
C ALA A 94 -26.20 -22.03 -33.54
N PHE A 95 -26.81 -21.55 -32.45
CA PHE A 95 -27.23 -22.43 -31.39
C PHE A 95 -28.19 -23.42 -32.01
N SER A 96 -27.70 -24.61 -32.34
CA SER A 96 -28.56 -25.78 -32.49
C SER A 96 -29.27 -25.96 -31.16
N THR A 97 -30.51 -25.47 -31.06
CA THR A 97 -31.44 -25.90 -30.02
C THR A 97 -31.50 -27.42 -30.10
N PRO A 98 -31.01 -28.17 -29.09
CA PRO A 98 -31.21 -29.60 -29.08
C PRO A 98 -32.71 -29.80 -29.01
N THR A 99 -33.27 -30.56 -29.95
CA THR A 99 -34.61 -31.12 -29.80
C THR A 99 -34.62 -31.88 -28.48
N ALA A 100 -35.24 -31.27 -27.47
CA ALA A 100 -35.41 -31.86 -26.17
C ALA A 100 -36.41 -33.03 -26.30
N SER A 101 -35.93 -34.19 -26.74
CA SER A 101 -36.45 -35.42 -26.15
C SER A 101 -36.14 -35.29 -24.66
N ARG A 102 -37.16 -35.21 -23.81
CA ARG A 102 -37.00 -35.33 -22.36
C ARG A 102 -36.50 -36.75 -22.05
N SER A 103 -35.22 -37.02 -22.33
CA SER A 103 -34.51 -38.07 -21.61
C SER A 103 -34.51 -37.61 -20.15
N HIS A 104 -35.02 -38.46 -19.28
CA HIS A 104 -34.88 -38.25 -17.85
C HIS A 104 -33.39 -38.04 -17.60
N GLY A 105 -33.02 -36.86 -17.10
CA GLY A 105 -31.62 -36.44 -17.01
C GLY A 105 -30.82 -37.54 -16.33
N SER A 106 -29.86 -38.14 -17.04
CA SER A 106 -28.99 -39.13 -16.46
C SER A 106 -28.34 -38.51 -15.20
N PRO A 107 -28.32 -39.23 -14.07
CA PRO A 107 -27.71 -38.71 -12.86
C PRO A 107 -26.26 -38.29 -13.13
N MET A 108 -25.81 -37.24 -12.44
CA MET A 108 -24.45 -36.72 -12.53
C MET A 108 -23.44 -37.86 -12.42
N ASN A 109 -22.45 -37.91 -13.33
CA ASN A 109 -21.42 -38.94 -13.29
C ASN A 109 -20.62 -38.82 -11.97
N PRO A 110 -20.74 -39.79 -11.05
CA PRO A 110 -20.14 -39.69 -9.73
C PRO A 110 -18.61 -39.83 -9.76
N ASP A 111 -18.03 -40.48 -10.77
CA ASP A 111 -16.57 -40.57 -10.95
C ASP A 111 -15.98 -39.23 -11.34
N ARG A 112 -16.66 -38.47 -12.21
CA ARG A 112 -16.22 -37.11 -12.58
C ARG A 112 -16.24 -36.18 -11.37
N LEU A 113 -17.30 -36.25 -10.56
CA LEU A 113 -17.39 -35.47 -9.32
C LEU A 113 -16.28 -35.88 -8.33
N ARG A 114 -16.10 -37.19 -8.10
CA ARG A 114 -15.02 -37.70 -7.23
C ARG A 114 -13.65 -37.22 -7.68
N HIS A 115 -13.32 -37.37 -8.96
CA HIS A 115 -12.03 -36.93 -9.50
C HIS A 115 -11.80 -35.42 -9.28
N LEU A 116 -12.84 -34.61 -9.51
CA LEU A 116 -12.78 -33.17 -9.25
C LEU A 116 -12.57 -32.87 -7.76
N THR A 117 -13.31 -33.56 -6.88
CA THR A 117 -13.19 -33.44 -5.43
C THR A 117 -11.79 -33.84 -4.96
N ASP A 118 -11.25 -34.97 -5.43
CA ASP A 118 -9.91 -35.43 -5.07
C ASP A 118 -8.80 -34.51 -5.58
N THR A 119 -9.01 -33.85 -6.71
CA THR A 119 -8.01 -32.94 -7.28
C THR A 119 -7.94 -31.61 -6.52
N PHE A 120 -9.09 -31.03 -6.14
CA PHE A 120 -9.16 -29.66 -5.63
C PHE A 120 -9.59 -29.52 -4.15
N PHE A 121 -10.26 -30.53 -3.60
CA PHE A 121 -10.83 -30.49 -2.25
C PHE A 121 -10.23 -31.53 -1.30
N SER A 122 -9.45 -32.49 -1.81
CA SER A 122 -8.45 -33.21 -1.05
C SER A 122 -7.13 -32.43 -1.11
N VAL A 123 -6.26 -32.52 -0.10
CA VAL A 123 -4.98 -31.78 -0.06
C VAL A 123 -3.86 -32.64 -0.66
N PRO A 124 -3.49 -32.49 -1.95
CA PRO A 124 -2.36 -33.19 -2.54
C PRO A 124 -1.04 -32.55 -2.06
N LYS A 125 -0.65 -32.87 -0.82
CA LYS A 125 0.48 -32.26 -0.10
C LYS A 125 1.73 -32.11 -0.96
N ARG A 126 2.10 -33.16 -1.69
CA ARG A 126 3.31 -33.17 -2.53
C ARG A 126 3.25 -32.13 -3.66
N GLN A 127 2.16 -32.11 -4.43
CA GLN A 127 2.02 -31.19 -5.56
C GLN A 127 1.96 -29.72 -5.09
N LEU A 128 1.24 -29.46 -3.99
CA LEU A 128 1.19 -28.11 -3.42
C LEU A 128 2.57 -27.64 -2.92
N VAL A 129 3.34 -28.51 -2.26
CA VAL A 129 4.70 -28.19 -1.81
C VAL A 129 5.64 -27.98 -3.00
N GLU A 130 5.51 -28.77 -4.07
CA GLU A 130 6.28 -28.60 -5.30
C GLU A 130 5.96 -27.24 -5.96
N ILE A 131 4.68 -26.89 -6.13
CA ILE A 131 4.25 -25.57 -6.64
C ILE A 131 4.77 -24.44 -5.75
N PHE A 132 4.65 -24.57 -4.42
CA PHE A 132 5.10 -23.54 -3.50
C PHE A 132 6.62 -23.35 -3.58
N ARG A 133 7.40 -24.42 -3.74
CA ARG A 133 8.85 -24.33 -3.97
C ARG A 133 9.17 -23.57 -5.25
N GLU A 134 8.46 -23.84 -6.35
CA GLU A 134 8.66 -23.11 -7.60
C GLU A 134 8.40 -21.60 -7.45
N LEU A 135 7.36 -21.23 -6.68
CA LEU A 135 7.07 -19.83 -6.39
C LEU A 135 8.14 -19.18 -5.50
N LEU A 136 8.66 -19.91 -4.51
CA LEU A 136 9.77 -19.43 -3.67
C LEU A 136 11.05 -19.22 -4.47
N ASP A 137 11.41 -20.18 -5.33
CA ASP A 137 12.58 -20.07 -6.21
C ASP A 137 12.46 -18.85 -7.14
N ALA A 138 11.25 -18.53 -7.61
CA ALA A 138 10.97 -17.34 -8.40
C ALA A 138 11.17 -16.03 -7.60
N VAL A 139 10.66 -15.96 -6.36
CA VAL A 139 10.86 -14.80 -5.47
C VAL A 139 12.33 -14.60 -5.12
N GLU A 140 13.06 -15.68 -4.87
CA GLU A 140 14.51 -15.62 -4.62
C GLU A 140 15.25 -15.07 -5.85
N ALA A 141 14.89 -15.52 -7.05
CA ALA A 141 15.46 -14.99 -8.28
C ALA A 141 15.15 -13.50 -8.48
N GLU A 142 13.92 -13.07 -8.21
CA GLU A 142 13.51 -11.66 -8.25
C GLU A 142 14.23 -10.80 -7.19
N GLY A 143 14.56 -11.36 -6.03
CA GLY A 143 15.28 -10.64 -4.97
C GLY A 143 16.69 -10.16 -5.35
N HIS A 144 17.23 -10.65 -6.46
CA HIS A 144 18.50 -10.20 -7.05
C HIS A 144 18.31 -9.19 -8.19
N LEU A 145 17.07 -8.91 -8.57
CA LEU A 145 16.72 -7.91 -9.56
C LEU A 145 16.55 -6.55 -8.89
N PRO A 146 16.82 -5.47 -9.64
CA PRO A 146 16.52 -4.14 -9.17
C PRO A 146 15.00 -3.90 -9.10
N PRO A 147 14.55 -2.80 -8.47
CA PRO A 147 13.14 -2.39 -8.46
C PRO A 147 12.46 -2.51 -9.82
N GLY A 148 11.27 -3.09 -9.84
CA GLY A 148 10.53 -3.37 -11.07
C GLY A 148 10.15 -2.10 -11.84
N GLY A 149 10.44 -2.08 -13.14
CA GLY A 149 9.97 -1.04 -14.05
C GLY A 149 8.47 -1.13 -14.30
N LEU A 150 7.86 -0.04 -14.78
CA LEU A 150 6.47 -0.08 -15.22
C LEU A 150 6.34 -0.98 -16.47
N MET A 151 5.67 -2.12 -16.33
CA MET A 151 5.39 -3.03 -17.45
C MET A 151 4.24 -2.52 -18.33
N SER A 152 4.09 -3.08 -19.54
CA SER A 152 2.97 -2.77 -20.43
C SER A 152 1.64 -3.19 -19.79
N ARG A 153 0.67 -2.27 -19.81
CA ARG A 153 -0.66 -2.47 -19.20
C ARG A 153 -1.59 -3.05 -20.25
N ASN A 154 -1.60 -4.37 -20.40
CA ASN A 154 -2.40 -5.05 -21.42
C ASN A 154 -3.83 -5.36 -20.93
N TYR A 155 -4.51 -4.38 -20.33
CA TYR A 155 -5.82 -4.59 -19.69
C TYR A 155 -6.89 -4.98 -20.70
N GLU A 156 -6.90 -4.35 -21.87
CA GLU A 156 -7.85 -4.66 -22.94
C GLU A 156 -7.64 -6.09 -23.46
N THR A 157 -6.38 -6.51 -23.63
CA THR A 157 -6.04 -7.90 -24.01
C THR A 157 -6.48 -8.89 -22.93
N ALA A 158 -6.23 -8.58 -21.66
CA ALA A 158 -6.67 -9.42 -20.54
C ALA A 158 -8.20 -9.52 -20.47
N GLN A 159 -8.92 -8.43 -20.73
CA GLN A 159 -10.38 -8.39 -20.78
C GLN A 159 -10.93 -9.13 -22.01
N ALA A 160 -10.25 -9.07 -23.15
CA ALA A 160 -10.61 -9.74 -24.38
C ALA A 160 -10.34 -11.25 -24.37
N ASN A 161 -9.62 -11.76 -23.36
CA ASN A 161 -9.41 -13.18 -23.13
C ASN A 161 -10.17 -13.67 -21.88
N PRO A 162 -11.51 -13.79 -21.94
CA PRO A 162 -12.34 -14.14 -20.79
C PRO A 162 -12.39 -15.66 -20.52
N GLU A 163 -11.47 -16.44 -21.08
CA GLU A 163 -11.62 -17.89 -21.15
C GLU A 163 -11.52 -18.55 -19.76
N ILE A 164 -12.64 -19.08 -19.31
CA ILE A 164 -12.69 -20.14 -18.31
C ILE A 164 -12.52 -21.46 -19.06
N HIS A 165 -11.62 -22.33 -18.59
CA HIS A 165 -11.50 -23.67 -19.15
C HIS A 165 -12.85 -24.40 -19.13
N VAL A 166 -13.30 -24.87 -20.30
CA VAL A 166 -14.57 -25.61 -20.44
C VAL A 166 -14.51 -26.98 -19.75
N LEU A 167 -13.32 -27.54 -19.60
CA LEU A 167 -13.06 -28.81 -18.92
C LEU A 167 -12.33 -28.57 -17.59
N PRO A 168 -12.56 -29.40 -16.56
CA PRO A 168 -11.77 -29.35 -15.34
C PRO A 168 -10.27 -29.51 -15.63
N GLY A 169 -9.47 -28.57 -15.12
CA GLY A 169 -8.01 -28.65 -15.14
C GLY A 169 -7.45 -29.38 -13.90
N ASN A 170 -6.19 -29.09 -13.59
CA ASN A 170 -5.48 -29.58 -12.40
C ASN A 170 -4.71 -28.43 -11.70
N LEU A 171 -3.97 -28.73 -10.63
CA LEU A 171 -3.23 -27.72 -9.87
C LEU A 171 -2.10 -27.03 -10.66
N LYS A 172 -1.51 -27.71 -11.65
CA LYS A 172 -0.52 -27.11 -12.54
C LYS A 172 -1.19 -26.09 -13.46
N ASP A 173 -2.35 -26.39 -14.01
CA ASP A 173 -3.11 -25.43 -14.82
C ASP A 173 -3.47 -24.19 -13.99
N ALA A 174 -3.87 -24.40 -12.72
CA ALA A 174 -4.11 -23.30 -11.78
C ALA A 174 -2.86 -22.44 -11.52
N ARG A 175 -1.68 -23.08 -11.34
CA ARG A 175 -0.40 -22.38 -11.22
C ARG A 175 -0.04 -21.60 -12.49
N ASP A 176 -0.15 -22.24 -13.65
CA ASP A 176 0.19 -21.66 -14.95
C ASP A 176 -0.71 -20.46 -15.30
N ALA A 177 -1.96 -20.47 -14.85
CA ALA A 177 -2.89 -19.35 -15.01
C ALA A 177 -2.47 -18.09 -14.24
N VAL A 178 -1.81 -18.22 -13.08
CA VAL A 178 -1.45 -17.08 -12.23
C VAL A 178 0.04 -16.70 -12.29
N PHE A 179 0.92 -17.63 -12.66
CA PHE A 179 2.37 -17.43 -12.63
C PHE A 179 2.87 -16.22 -13.46
N PRO A 180 2.34 -15.93 -14.66
CA PRO A 180 2.77 -14.75 -15.42
C PRO A 180 2.48 -13.42 -14.71
N PHE A 181 1.39 -13.35 -13.93
CA PHE A 181 1.00 -12.16 -13.17
C PHE A 181 1.78 -12.06 -11.85
N PHE A 182 2.04 -13.22 -11.23
CA PHE A 182 2.93 -13.32 -10.07
C PHE A 182 4.32 -12.77 -10.39
N TRP A 183 4.95 -13.26 -11.48
CA TRP A 183 6.26 -12.79 -11.93
C TRP A 183 6.28 -11.32 -12.39
N GLY A 184 5.16 -10.83 -12.92
CA GLY A 184 5.01 -9.43 -13.33
C GLY A 184 4.78 -8.45 -12.17
N THR A 185 4.71 -8.94 -10.93
CA THR A 185 4.46 -8.13 -9.74
C THR A 185 5.77 -7.84 -9.03
N ASP A 186 6.05 -6.57 -8.77
CA ASP A 186 7.23 -6.17 -8.00
C ASP A 186 7.17 -6.74 -6.57
N SER A 187 8.22 -7.45 -6.15
CA SER A 187 8.28 -8.16 -4.88
C SER A 187 8.61 -7.26 -3.68
N TRP A 188 9.00 -6.00 -3.91
CA TRP A 188 9.46 -5.06 -2.87
C TRP A 188 10.64 -5.59 -2.04
N ASN A 189 11.34 -6.62 -2.54
CA ASN A 189 12.47 -7.23 -1.86
C ASN A 189 13.78 -6.48 -2.10
N SER A 190 13.87 -5.60 -3.10
CA SER A 190 15.07 -4.80 -3.29
C SER A 190 15.24 -3.78 -2.16
N ASP A 191 16.45 -3.69 -1.63
CA ASP A 191 16.90 -2.67 -0.67
C ASP A 191 16.99 -1.26 -1.27
N LEU A 192 16.78 -1.12 -2.58
CA LEU A 192 16.73 0.14 -3.32
C LEU A 192 15.31 0.73 -3.41
N HIS A 193 14.30 0.09 -2.82
CA HIS A 193 12.94 0.64 -2.72
C HIS A 193 12.82 1.68 -1.61
N LEU A 194 12.82 2.96 -1.98
CA LEU A 194 12.63 4.10 -1.07
C LEU A 194 11.46 5.00 -1.51
N GLU A 195 10.66 4.57 -2.50
CA GLU A 195 9.64 5.41 -3.13
C GLU A 195 8.34 5.55 -2.32
N ASN A 196 8.05 4.65 -1.38
CA ASN A 196 6.77 4.67 -0.66
C ASN A 196 6.87 4.04 0.73
N VAL A 197 5.82 4.20 1.54
CA VAL A 197 5.68 3.56 2.85
C VAL A 197 5.26 2.09 2.66
N LYS A 198 6.13 1.32 2.02
CA LYS A 198 5.96 -0.10 1.72
C LYS A 198 7.33 -0.76 1.58
N GLY A 199 7.42 -2.01 1.99
CA GLY A 199 8.62 -2.83 1.83
C GLY A 199 8.26 -4.31 1.95
N PRO A 200 9.27 -5.18 2.14
CA PRO A 200 9.05 -6.61 2.14
C PRO A 200 8.28 -7.04 3.38
N ALA A 201 7.39 -8.01 3.21
CA ALA A 201 6.78 -8.67 4.35
C ALA A 201 7.78 -9.63 5.02
N ASN A 202 7.79 -9.66 6.34
CA ASN A 202 8.72 -10.48 7.12
C ASN A 202 8.32 -11.96 7.08
N ALA A 203 9.31 -12.86 7.12
CA ALA A 203 9.08 -14.29 7.03
C ALA A 203 8.21 -14.85 8.18
N ALA A 204 8.25 -14.26 9.38
CA ALA A 204 7.38 -14.67 10.47
C ALA A 204 5.89 -14.40 10.15
N SER A 205 5.58 -13.27 9.51
CA SER A 205 4.21 -12.99 9.05
C SER A 205 3.74 -13.95 7.96
N MET A 206 4.65 -14.48 7.13
CA MET A 206 4.35 -15.52 6.13
C MET A 206 3.92 -16.82 6.82
N VAL A 207 4.60 -17.22 7.90
CA VAL A 207 4.20 -18.40 8.70
C VAL A 207 2.77 -18.24 9.21
N GLY A 208 2.43 -17.06 9.75
CA GLY A 208 1.07 -16.74 10.17
C GLY A 208 0.08 -16.77 9.00
N ALA A 209 0.42 -16.13 7.87
CA ALA A 209 -0.44 -16.08 6.69
C ALA A 209 -0.74 -17.49 6.15
N LEU A 210 0.28 -18.35 6.00
CA LEU A 210 0.09 -19.73 5.58
C LEU A 210 -0.80 -20.52 6.54
N ALA A 211 -0.62 -20.35 7.86
CA ALA A 211 -1.47 -20.99 8.84
C ALA A 211 -2.94 -20.55 8.72
N CYS A 212 -3.18 -19.26 8.47
CA CYS A 212 -4.52 -18.73 8.21
C CYS A 212 -5.10 -19.29 6.92
N LEU A 213 -4.37 -19.25 5.79
CA LEU A 213 -4.84 -19.72 4.49
C LEU A 213 -5.21 -21.21 4.50
N LEU A 214 -4.48 -22.03 5.26
CA LEU A 214 -4.79 -23.45 5.44
C LEU A 214 -6.09 -23.71 6.20
N LYS A 215 -6.59 -22.75 6.98
CA LYS A 215 -7.83 -22.87 7.77
C LYS A 215 -8.98 -22.04 7.23
N ASN A 216 -8.69 -20.98 6.49
CA ASN A 216 -9.64 -20.06 5.88
C ASN A 216 -10.78 -19.62 6.83
N PRO A 217 -10.46 -19.10 8.04
CA PRO A 217 -11.48 -18.74 9.02
C PRO A 217 -12.24 -17.47 8.60
N ASN A 218 -13.53 -17.39 9.00
CA ASN A 218 -14.33 -16.17 8.92
C ASN A 218 -14.53 -15.59 10.33
N LEU A 219 -13.94 -14.41 10.60
CA LEU A 219 -13.90 -13.77 11.93
C LEU A 219 -15.15 -12.95 12.28
N CYS A 220 -16.31 -13.34 11.76
CA CYS A 220 -17.56 -12.64 12.04
C CYS A 220 -18.21 -13.09 13.35
N VAL A 221 -18.16 -14.40 13.63
CA VAL A 221 -18.71 -15.01 14.85
C VAL A 221 -17.83 -16.17 15.30
N ASP A 222 -17.80 -16.41 16.61
CA ASP A 222 -17.01 -17.47 17.22
C ASP A 222 -17.35 -18.87 16.68
N THR A 223 -18.61 -19.16 16.36
CA THR A 223 -19.02 -20.47 15.83
C THR A 223 -18.33 -20.83 14.51
N TYR A 224 -17.82 -19.86 13.76
CA TYR A 224 -17.18 -20.09 12.46
C TYR A 224 -15.67 -20.22 12.54
N CYS A 225 -15.05 -19.76 13.62
CA CYS A 225 -13.60 -19.58 13.65
C CYS A 225 -12.94 -19.81 15.02
N LEU A 226 -13.71 -19.83 16.11
CA LEU A 226 -13.32 -20.20 17.47
C LEU A 226 -11.97 -19.57 17.87
N ARG A 227 -10.89 -20.36 17.84
CA ARG A 227 -9.53 -19.96 18.24
C ARG A 227 -8.94 -18.86 17.36
N SER A 228 -9.46 -18.64 16.15
CA SER A 228 -9.03 -17.51 15.31
C SER A 228 -9.56 -16.16 15.82
N ASN A 229 -10.78 -16.11 16.38
CA ASN A 229 -11.28 -14.92 17.08
C ASN A 229 -10.51 -14.70 18.40
N GLU A 230 -10.21 -15.77 19.14
CA GLU A 230 -9.32 -15.69 20.32
C GLU A 230 -7.96 -15.08 19.95
N LEU A 231 -7.41 -15.45 18.78
CA LEU A 231 -6.17 -14.89 18.27
C LEU A 231 -6.30 -13.40 17.89
N GLU A 232 -7.44 -12.98 17.32
CA GLU A 232 -7.73 -11.57 17.06
C GLU A 232 -7.75 -10.76 18.36
N VAL A 233 -8.48 -11.23 19.38
CA VAL A 233 -8.50 -10.59 20.70
C VAL A 233 -7.09 -10.49 21.27
N LYS A 234 -6.31 -11.58 21.25
CA LYS A 234 -4.91 -11.58 21.71
C LYS A 234 -4.04 -10.58 20.96
N ALA A 235 -4.15 -10.52 19.64
CA ALA A 235 -3.38 -9.62 18.78
C ALA A 235 -3.72 -8.15 19.06
N ILE A 236 -5.01 -7.84 19.13
CA ILE A 236 -5.50 -6.50 19.45
C ILE A 236 -5.04 -6.10 20.86
N THR A 237 -5.16 -6.96 21.86
CA THR A 237 -4.68 -6.66 23.22
C THR A 237 -3.17 -6.44 23.26
N ALA A 238 -2.37 -7.24 22.56
CA ALA A 238 -0.93 -7.06 22.49
C ALA A 238 -0.53 -5.70 21.87
N LEU A 239 -1.18 -5.33 20.77
CA LEU A 239 -0.98 -4.03 20.12
C LEU A 239 -1.49 -2.87 20.99
N ALA A 240 -2.65 -3.01 21.61
CA ALA A 240 -3.22 -2.00 22.50
C ALA A 240 -2.34 -1.73 23.72
N ASN A 241 -1.73 -2.78 24.31
CA ASN A 241 -0.80 -2.63 25.42
C ASN A 241 0.46 -1.85 25.01
N LEU A 242 0.91 -2.04 23.77
CA LEU A 242 2.03 -1.30 23.21
C LEU A 242 1.68 0.17 22.93
N ILE A 243 0.46 0.45 22.47
CA ILE A 243 0.07 1.80 22.02
C ILE A 243 -0.41 2.66 23.20
N PHE A 244 -1.34 2.13 24.00
CA PHE A 244 -2.02 2.92 25.03
C PHE A 244 -1.32 2.92 26.38
N TYR A 245 -0.37 2.01 26.66
CA TYR A 245 0.34 1.96 27.94
C TYR A 245 -0.58 2.07 29.18
N HIS A 246 -1.11 0.93 29.64
CA HIS A 246 -2.02 0.79 30.79
C HIS A 246 -3.48 1.23 30.55
N THR A 247 -4.10 0.66 29.53
CA THR A 247 -5.55 0.73 29.32
C THR A 247 -6.28 -0.37 30.10
N GLN A 248 -7.48 -0.08 30.58
CA GLN A 248 -8.28 -1.03 31.37
C GLN A 248 -9.03 -2.02 30.48
N THR A 249 -9.61 -1.55 29.38
CA THR A 249 -10.56 -2.33 28.55
C THR A 249 -10.37 -2.02 27.05
N PRO A 250 -9.17 -2.14 26.47
CA PRO A 250 -9.01 -1.92 25.04
C PRO A 250 -9.75 -2.98 24.24
N TRP A 251 -10.23 -2.60 23.07
CA TRP A 251 -10.82 -3.52 22.12
C TRP A 251 -10.58 -3.05 20.69
N GLY A 252 -10.82 -3.91 19.71
CA GLY A 252 -10.54 -3.58 18.33
C GLY A 252 -10.76 -4.75 17.40
N VAL A 253 -10.53 -4.50 16.13
CA VAL A 253 -10.71 -5.45 15.04
C VAL A 253 -9.65 -5.21 13.98
N PHE A 254 -9.25 -6.28 13.29
CA PHE A 254 -8.49 -6.14 12.05
C PHE A 254 -9.42 -5.75 10.91
N THR A 255 -8.94 -4.87 10.04
CA THR A 255 -9.67 -4.33 8.89
C THR A 255 -8.86 -4.52 7.62
N MET A 256 -9.50 -4.31 6.46
CA MET A 256 -8.87 -4.42 5.14
C MET A 256 -7.98 -3.21 4.78
N GLY A 257 -7.75 -2.27 5.70
CA GLY A 257 -6.85 -1.14 5.49
C GLY A 257 -7.21 0.08 6.35
N GLY A 258 -6.23 0.96 6.56
CA GLY A 258 -6.39 2.14 7.43
C GLY A 258 -7.55 3.07 7.06
N THR A 259 -7.97 3.13 5.79
CA THR A 259 -9.18 3.90 5.40
C THR A 259 -10.44 3.39 6.09
N ILE A 260 -10.61 2.06 6.20
CA ILE A 260 -11.76 1.46 6.90
C ILE A 260 -11.60 1.66 8.42
N SER A 261 -10.38 1.57 8.94
CA SER A 261 -10.12 1.83 10.36
C SER A 261 -10.50 3.27 10.76
N ASN A 262 -10.11 4.27 9.97
CA ASN A 262 -10.52 5.66 10.19
C ASN A 262 -12.04 5.86 10.02
N LEU A 263 -12.69 5.09 9.13
CA LEU A 263 -14.13 5.14 8.93
C LEU A 263 -14.90 4.74 10.20
N TYR A 264 -14.44 3.71 10.93
CA TYR A 264 -15.02 3.34 12.23
C TYR A 264 -14.95 4.49 13.23
N ALA A 265 -13.80 5.14 13.34
CA ALA A 265 -13.62 6.28 14.23
C ALA A 265 -14.57 7.44 13.88
N GLY A 266 -14.64 7.78 12.58
CA GLY A 266 -15.55 8.81 12.09
C GLY A 266 -17.01 8.47 12.38
N LYS A 267 -17.41 7.21 12.20
CA LYS A 267 -18.78 6.77 12.49
C LYS A 267 -19.12 6.84 13.99
N ILE A 268 -18.21 6.40 14.86
CA ILE A 268 -18.36 6.56 16.32
C ILE A 268 -18.53 8.04 16.67
N GLY A 269 -17.70 8.92 16.11
CA GLY A 269 -17.79 10.37 16.34
C GLY A 269 -19.15 10.95 15.93
N ILE A 270 -19.70 10.53 14.80
CA ILE A 270 -21.02 10.97 14.33
C ILE A 270 -22.10 10.52 15.31
N GLU A 271 -22.12 9.25 15.72
CA GLU A 271 -23.12 8.72 16.65
C GLU A 271 -23.03 9.36 18.05
N LYS A 272 -21.83 9.81 18.47
CA LYS A 272 -21.67 10.58 19.71
C LYS A 272 -22.43 11.90 19.68
N VAL A 273 -22.30 12.66 18.59
CA VAL A 273 -22.86 14.03 18.50
C VAL A 273 -24.24 14.09 17.87
N ALA A 274 -24.61 13.06 17.12
CA ALA A 274 -25.91 12.88 16.50
C ALA A 274 -26.36 11.41 16.68
N PRO A 275 -26.85 11.04 17.88
CA PRO A 275 -27.30 9.68 18.15
C PRO A 275 -28.45 9.25 17.24
N GLY A 276 -28.42 8.01 16.77
CA GLY A 276 -29.49 7.40 15.96
C GLY A 276 -29.32 7.59 14.46
N THR A 277 -28.21 8.19 13.99
CA THR A 277 -27.97 8.38 12.56
C THR A 277 -27.79 7.06 11.79
N MET A 278 -27.43 5.97 12.48
CA MET A 278 -27.45 4.60 11.95
C MET A 278 -28.84 4.19 11.43
N HIS A 279 -29.92 4.68 12.05
CA HIS A 279 -31.29 4.31 11.68
C HIS A 279 -32.00 5.40 10.87
N HIS A 280 -31.73 6.66 11.18
CA HIS A 280 -32.49 7.79 10.62
C HIS A 280 -31.71 8.63 9.61
N GLY A 281 -30.42 8.32 9.40
CA GLY A 281 -29.52 9.15 8.62
C GLY A 281 -29.16 10.46 9.33
N LEU A 282 -28.33 11.26 8.68
CA LEU A 282 -27.93 12.58 9.17
C LEU A 282 -29.08 13.58 8.98
N THR A 283 -29.62 14.08 10.10
CA THR A 283 -30.67 15.11 10.13
C THR A 283 -30.34 16.14 11.21
N GLY A 284 -30.83 17.38 11.05
CA GLY A 284 -30.62 18.45 12.03
C GLY A 284 -29.35 19.27 11.81
N PRO A 285 -28.64 19.71 12.89
CA PRO A 285 -27.50 20.60 12.78
C PRO A 285 -26.37 20.05 11.92
N ARG A 286 -25.61 20.96 11.31
CA ARG A 286 -24.43 20.65 10.49
C ARG A 286 -23.43 19.82 11.30
N VAL A 287 -23.06 18.64 10.80
CA VAL A 287 -22.02 17.77 11.40
C VAL A 287 -20.72 17.96 10.65
N VAL A 288 -19.62 18.15 11.38
CA VAL A 288 -18.29 18.43 10.82
C VAL A 288 -17.22 17.53 11.43
N GLY A 289 -16.17 17.24 10.65
CA GLY A 289 -14.97 16.55 11.11
C GLY A 289 -13.73 17.43 10.92
N LEU A 290 -12.71 17.26 11.77
CA LEU A 290 -11.48 18.03 11.72
C LEU A 290 -10.28 17.10 11.46
N VAL A 291 -9.37 17.56 10.60
CA VAL A 291 -8.09 16.89 10.28
C VAL A 291 -6.98 17.92 10.09
N SER A 292 -5.72 17.49 10.15
CA SER A 292 -4.62 18.35 9.73
C SER A 292 -4.57 18.47 8.20
N GLN A 293 -3.99 19.56 7.71
CA GLN A 293 -3.79 19.79 6.27
C GLN A 293 -2.87 18.75 5.62
N ALA A 294 -1.99 18.13 6.41
CA ALA A 294 -1.13 17.04 5.98
C ALA A 294 -1.77 15.65 6.15
N ALA A 295 -3.02 15.57 6.62
CA ALA A 295 -3.69 14.29 6.86
C ALA A 295 -3.92 13.50 5.57
N HIS A 296 -4.01 12.18 5.71
CA HIS A 296 -4.19 11.29 4.58
C HIS A 296 -5.54 11.53 3.88
N TYR A 297 -5.55 11.38 2.55
CA TYR A 297 -6.75 11.63 1.72
C TYR A 297 -7.92 10.69 2.05
N SER A 298 -7.67 9.57 2.73
CA SER A 298 -8.71 8.66 3.24
C SER A 298 -9.74 9.41 4.09
N ASN A 299 -9.34 10.49 4.76
CA ASN A 299 -10.26 11.30 5.56
C ASN A 299 -11.32 12.02 4.69
N LYS A 300 -10.95 12.50 3.50
CA LYS A 300 -11.93 13.02 2.53
C LYS A 300 -12.84 11.91 2.01
N THR A 301 -12.28 10.72 1.78
CA THR A 301 -13.05 9.55 1.33
C THR A 301 -14.08 9.15 2.38
N LEU A 302 -13.69 9.00 3.64
CA LEU A 302 -14.62 8.64 4.72
C LEU A 302 -15.65 9.75 4.97
N ALA A 303 -15.30 11.04 4.85
CA ALA A 303 -16.29 12.11 5.01
C ALA A 303 -17.41 12.03 3.95
N GLY A 304 -17.05 11.71 2.69
CA GLY A 304 -18.02 11.44 1.63
C GLY A 304 -18.87 10.19 1.90
N TRP A 305 -18.23 9.08 2.32
CA TRP A 305 -18.90 7.80 2.57
C TRP A 305 -19.79 7.80 3.83
N LEU A 306 -19.43 8.54 4.87
CA LEU A 306 -20.23 8.72 6.09
C LEU A 306 -21.43 9.63 5.87
N GLY A 307 -21.52 10.29 4.71
CA GLY A 307 -22.63 11.19 4.38
C GLY A 307 -22.54 12.58 5.00
N ILE A 308 -21.45 12.92 5.69
CA ILE A 308 -21.24 14.31 6.18
C ILE A 308 -20.85 15.25 5.05
N GLY A 309 -20.33 14.73 3.93
CA GLY A 309 -19.88 15.52 2.78
C GLY A 309 -18.46 16.06 2.96
N THR A 310 -17.70 16.13 1.86
CA THR A 310 -16.28 16.53 1.90
C THR A 310 -16.05 17.96 2.34
N ASP A 311 -17.02 18.86 2.11
CA ASP A 311 -16.95 20.27 2.50
C ASP A 311 -17.12 20.47 4.02
N ASN A 312 -17.58 19.43 4.72
CA ASN A 312 -17.71 19.40 6.17
C ASN A 312 -16.53 18.70 6.86
N LEU A 313 -15.51 18.30 6.09
CA LEU A 313 -14.22 17.91 6.62
C LEU A 313 -13.27 19.11 6.57
N ILE A 314 -13.12 19.76 7.72
CA ILE A 314 -12.34 20.99 7.85
C ILE A 314 -10.87 20.64 8.09
N SER A 315 -10.00 21.21 7.26
CA SER A 315 -8.56 21.01 7.28
C SER A 315 -7.88 22.13 8.06
N ILE A 316 -7.29 21.81 9.21
CA ILE A 316 -6.51 22.73 10.03
C ILE A 316 -5.10 22.88 9.45
N PRO A 317 -4.60 24.10 9.19
CA PRO A 317 -3.25 24.31 8.69
C PRO A 317 -2.17 23.70 9.58
N THR A 318 -1.04 23.36 8.99
CA THR A 318 0.09 22.73 9.68
C THR A 318 1.23 23.72 9.93
N ALA A 319 2.07 23.41 10.92
CA ALA A 319 3.34 24.05 11.17
C ALA A 319 4.43 23.52 10.21
N PRO A 320 5.65 24.13 10.18
CA PRO A 320 6.73 23.67 9.31
C PRO A 320 7.16 22.21 9.50
N ASP A 321 6.94 21.63 10.68
CA ASP A 321 7.16 20.20 10.98
C ASP A 321 5.99 19.29 10.55
N CYS A 322 5.02 19.85 9.82
CA CYS A 322 3.77 19.24 9.37
C CYS A 322 2.80 18.80 10.48
N SER A 323 3.00 19.25 11.71
CA SER A 323 2.03 19.05 12.80
C SER A 323 0.87 20.04 12.68
N MET A 324 -0.31 19.65 13.13
CA MET A 324 -1.49 20.52 13.22
C MET A 324 -1.22 21.76 14.06
N ARG A 325 -1.58 22.94 13.56
CA ARG A 325 -1.53 24.18 14.35
C ARG A 325 -2.64 24.21 15.39
N LEU A 326 -2.25 24.01 16.65
CA LEU A 326 -3.17 23.93 17.78
C LEU A 326 -3.94 25.24 18.04
N ASP A 327 -3.31 26.39 17.83
CA ASP A 327 -3.96 27.70 17.93
C ASP A 327 -5.09 27.87 16.89
N LEU A 328 -4.88 27.35 15.68
CA LEU A 328 -5.90 27.38 14.62
C LEU A 328 -6.99 26.32 14.83
N LEU A 329 -6.64 25.16 15.38
CA LEU A 329 -7.62 24.16 15.83
C LEU A 329 -8.58 24.78 16.85
N GLU A 330 -8.03 25.43 17.88
CA GLU A 330 -8.82 26.07 18.93
C GLU A 330 -9.76 27.15 18.36
N ALA A 331 -9.23 28.06 17.55
CA ALA A 331 -10.03 29.11 16.91
C ALA A 331 -11.17 28.51 16.04
N THR A 332 -10.86 27.48 15.26
CA THR A 332 -11.84 26.80 14.40
C THR A 332 -12.94 26.12 15.22
N LEU A 333 -12.59 25.49 16.35
CA LEU A 333 -13.59 24.87 17.23
C LEU A 333 -14.56 25.91 17.80
N HIS A 334 -14.06 27.05 18.27
CA HIS A 334 -14.92 28.14 18.74
C HIS A 334 -15.88 28.61 17.64
N GLU A 335 -15.36 28.89 16.44
CA GLU A 335 -16.17 29.32 15.30
C GLU A 335 -17.26 28.30 14.95
N LEU A 336 -16.92 27.00 14.90
CA LEU A 336 -17.87 25.96 14.55
C LEU A 336 -19.00 25.82 15.58
N TYR A 337 -18.66 25.89 16.88
CA TYR A 337 -19.69 25.83 17.93
C TYR A 337 -20.56 27.09 17.96
N ASP A 338 -19.99 28.28 17.75
CA ASP A 338 -20.76 29.54 17.62
C ASP A 338 -21.75 29.50 16.44
N GLN A 339 -21.41 28.77 15.37
CA GLN A 339 -22.30 28.52 14.22
C GLN A 339 -23.33 27.40 14.47
N GLY A 340 -23.35 26.79 15.65
CA GLY A 340 -24.22 25.68 16.00
C GLY A 340 -23.87 24.35 15.31
N ALA A 341 -22.64 24.21 14.80
CA ALA A 341 -22.18 22.95 14.21
C ALA A 341 -21.84 21.92 15.29
N ARG A 342 -21.98 20.64 14.93
CA ARG A 342 -21.60 19.50 15.76
C ARG A 342 -20.28 18.93 15.27
N VAL A 343 -19.23 19.11 16.04
CA VAL A 343 -17.91 18.55 15.72
C VAL A 343 -17.89 17.07 16.12
N ALA A 344 -17.99 16.17 15.16
CA ALA A 344 -18.10 14.73 15.39
C ALA A 344 -16.76 14.10 15.82
N PHE A 345 -15.69 14.47 15.14
CA PHE A 345 -14.37 13.86 15.34
C PHE A 345 -13.24 14.83 15.02
N VAL A 346 -12.10 14.57 15.65
CA VAL A 346 -10.79 15.06 15.23
C VAL A 346 -9.94 13.83 14.91
N ILE A 347 -9.51 13.70 13.66
CA ILE A 347 -8.56 12.64 13.25
C ILE A 347 -7.17 13.29 13.19
N ALA A 348 -6.39 13.04 14.23
CA ALA A 348 -5.00 13.49 14.36
C ALA A 348 -4.07 12.49 13.66
N THR A 349 -3.19 12.98 12.81
CA THR A 349 -2.26 12.13 12.05
C THR A 349 -0.96 11.93 12.86
N PHE A 350 -0.62 10.68 13.14
CA PHE A 350 0.62 10.30 13.80
C PHE A 350 1.57 9.67 12.78
N GLY A 351 2.40 10.49 12.15
CA GLY A 351 3.27 10.10 11.03
C GLY A 351 2.57 10.29 9.68
N THR A 352 2.61 11.50 9.13
CA THR A 352 2.08 11.79 7.79
C THR A 352 2.83 10.97 6.71
N THR A 353 2.14 10.61 5.62
CA THR A 353 2.67 9.70 4.59
C THR A 353 3.92 10.22 3.87
N ASP A 354 4.03 11.55 3.70
CA ASP A 354 5.16 12.15 2.99
C ASP A 354 6.27 12.55 3.95
N ALA A 355 6.01 13.51 4.83
CA ALA A 355 7.03 14.13 5.66
C ALA A 355 7.20 13.50 7.06
N TYR A 356 6.32 12.56 7.44
CA TYR A 356 6.27 12.01 8.80
C TYR A 356 6.05 13.09 9.88
N GLY A 357 5.14 14.03 9.61
CA GLY A 357 4.64 14.96 10.63
C GLY A 357 3.84 14.22 11.69
N ILE A 358 3.86 14.72 12.92
CA ILE A 358 3.13 14.15 14.04
C ILE A 358 2.28 15.25 14.67
N ASP A 359 0.96 15.05 14.66
CA ASP A 359 0.03 15.92 15.38
C ASP A 359 0.15 15.68 16.89
N ASP A 360 0.16 16.76 17.69
CA ASP A 360 0.24 16.68 19.15
C ASP A 360 -1.08 16.15 19.75
N LEU A 361 -1.15 14.83 19.95
CA LEU A 361 -2.35 14.15 20.45
C LEU A 361 -2.82 14.70 21.80
N ALA A 362 -1.90 14.96 22.73
CA ALA A 362 -2.22 15.44 24.07
C ALA A 362 -2.70 16.90 24.03
N GLY A 363 -2.03 17.74 23.25
CA GLY A 363 -2.45 19.13 23.01
C GLY A 363 -3.83 19.22 22.36
N ILE A 364 -4.09 18.39 21.34
CA ILE A 364 -5.41 18.29 20.70
C ILE A 364 -6.47 17.88 21.73
N ARG A 365 -6.23 16.82 22.53
CA ARG A 365 -7.15 16.38 23.59
C ARG A 365 -7.49 17.52 24.54
N ALA A 366 -6.48 18.22 25.06
CA ALA A 366 -6.67 19.31 26.01
C ALA A 366 -7.54 20.44 25.44
N ILE A 367 -7.32 20.79 24.16
CA ILE A 367 -8.08 21.83 23.47
C ILE A 367 -9.53 21.38 23.24
N VAL A 368 -9.76 20.20 22.65
CA VAL A 368 -11.13 19.75 22.31
C VAL A 368 -12.01 19.62 23.55
N GLU A 369 -11.46 19.15 24.67
CA GLU A 369 -12.20 19.08 25.93
C GLU A 369 -12.53 20.46 26.49
N ARG A 370 -11.53 21.36 26.54
CA ARG A 370 -11.71 22.70 27.10
C ARG A 370 -12.72 23.50 26.31
N VAL A 371 -12.61 23.50 24.98
CA VAL A 371 -13.50 24.26 24.10
C VAL A 371 -14.89 23.65 24.10
N ALA A 372 -15.04 22.32 23.99
CA ALA A 372 -16.36 21.69 24.06
C ALA A 372 -17.08 21.99 25.40
N ARG A 373 -16.37 21.96 26.54
CA ARG A 373 -16.94 22.34 27.84
C ARG A 373 -17.40 23.81 27.87
N ALA A 374 -16.64 24.73 27.30
CA ALA A 374 -17.00 26.15 27.25
C ALA A 374 -18.27 26.43 26.45
N HIS A 375 -18.61 25.55 25.50
CA HIS A 375 -19.79 25.63 24.63
C HIS A 375 -20.91 24.65 25.01
N GLU A 376 -20.79 23.96 26.15
CA GLU A 376 -21.73 22.89 26.56
C GLU A 376 -21.93 21.81 25.46
N ALA A 377 -20.91 21.60 24.64
CA ALA A 377 -20.92 20.66 23.52
C ALA A 377 -20.37 19.28 23.94
N ILE A 378 -20.72 18.26 23.15
CA ILE A 378 -20.15 16.92 23.30
C ILE A 378 -18.70 16.96 22.80
N VAL A 379 -17.79 16.39 23.58
CA VAL A 379 -16.38 16.28 23.20
C VAL A 379 -16.27 15.42 21.93
N PRO A 380 -15.64 15.91 20.84
CA PRO A 380 -15.48 15.13 19.61
C PRO A 380 -14.65 13.86 19.86
N HIS A 381 -14.92 12.81 19.09
CA HIS A 381 -14.11 11.60 19.13
C HIS A 381 -12.69 11.93 18.64
N LEU A 382 -11.68 11.72 19.47
CA LEU A 382 -10.28 11.92 19.09
C LEU A 382 -9.69 10.59 18.61
N HIS A 383 -9.34 10.54 17.33
CA HIS A 383 -8.74 9.37 16.71
C HIS A 383 -7.31 9.67 16.28
N ALA A 384 -6.38 8.76 16.57
CA ALA A 384 -5.04 8.80 16.00
C ALA A 384 -4.98 7.94 14.73
N ASP A 385 -4.83 8.58 13.57
CA ASP A 385 -4.40 7.89 12.36
C ASP A 385 -2.89 7.64 12.44
N ALA A 386 -2.52 6.48 12.98
CA ALA A 386 -1.15 6.04 13.12
C ALA A 386 -0.79 4.93 12.13
N ALA A 387 -1.49 4.87 10.99
CA ALA A 387 -1.26 3.87 9.94
C ALA A 387 0.24 3.72 9.62
N VAL A 388 0.97 4.84 9.63
CA VAL A 388 2.43 4.88 9.47
C VAL A 388 3.12 4.93 10.83
N GLY A 389 2.89 5.95 11.66
CA GLY A 389 3.78 6.24 12.79
C GLY A 389 3.68 5.35 14.03
N TRP A 390 2.77 4.37 14.07
CA TRP A 390 2.53 3.55 15.28
C TRP A 390 3.76 2.77 15.76
N THR A 391 4.72 2.44 14.89
CA THR A 391 5.92 1.67 15.29
C THR A 391 6.84 2.39 16.25
N SER A 392 6.73 3.71 16.35
CA SER A 392 7.37 4.47 17.42
C SER A 392 6.99 3.98 18.83
N CYS A 393 5.83 3.32 18.97
CA CYS A 393 5.39 2.73 20.23
C CYS A 393 6.36 1.63 20.73
N PHE A 394 7.09 0.92 19.85
CA PHE A 394 8.11 -0.04 20.27
C PHE A 394 9.25 0.60 21.08
N LEU A 395 9.49 1.88 20.88
CA LEU A 395 10.55 2.64 21.56
C LEU A 395 10.03 3.41 22.78
N THR A 396 8.74 3.36 23.09
CA THR A 396 8.17 4.24 24.13
C THR A 396 8.63 3.86 25.54
N GLU A 397 8.86 2.58 25.80
CA GLU A 397 9.46 2.08 27.05
C GLU A 397 10.98 1.83 26.95
N TYR A 398 11.63 2.24 25.85
CA TYR A 398 13.06 2.05 25.71
C TYR A 398 13.83 2.91 26.73
N ASP A 399 14.75 2.27 27.46
CA ASP A 399 15.61 2.93 28.45
C ASP A 399 16.76 3.66 27.73
N LEU A 400 16.59 4.99 27.59
CA LEU A 400 17.55 5.87 26.92
C LEU A 400 18.87 6.01 27.69
N GLU A 401 18.87 5.79 29.02
CA GLU A 401 20.06 5.93 29.85
C GLU A 401 20.93 4.67 29.78
N ARG A 402 20.30 3.49 29.87
CA ARG A 402 21.01 2.22 29.68
C ARG A 402 21.46 2.02 28.25
N ASN A 403 20.64 2.49 27.29
CA ASN A 403 20.89 2.41 25.87
C ASN A 403 21.40 1.03 25.43
N GLU A 404 20.67 -0.03 25.75
CA GLU A 404 21.10 -1.42 25.51
C GLU A 404 21.36 -1.73 24.03
N LEU A 405 20.72 -0.99 23.11
CA LEU A 405 20.93 -1.09 21.66
C LEU A 405 22.11 -0.24 21.15
N GLN A 406 22.83 0.46 22.04
CA GLN A 406 24.03 1.25 21.73
C GLN A 406 23.80 2.30 20.63
N MET A 407 22.63 2.95 20.68
CA MET A 407 22.29 4.05 19.78
C MET A 407 23.24 5.24 19.99
N SER A 408 23.58 5.97 18.93
CA SER A 408 24.34 7.21 19.03
C SER A 408 23.56 8.30 19.79
N ASP A 409 24.26 9.29 20.34
CA ASP A 409 23.63 10.41 21.05
C ASP A 409 22.61 11.16 20.19
N GLU A 410 22.91 11.37 18.91
CA GLU A 410 21.98 12.00 17.96
C GLU A 410 20.70 11.15 17.78
N LEU A 411 20.85 9.83 17.66
CA LEU A 411 19.72 8.93 17.53
C LEU A 411 18.89 8.89 18.82
N LEU A 412 19.53 8.85 19.99
CA LEU A 412 18.85 8.90 21.29
C LEU A 412 18.00 10.17 21.45
N GLU A 413 18.48 11.32 21.00
CA GLU A 413 17.70 12.57 21.05
C GLU A 413 16.40 12.45 20.22
N ARG A 414 16.51 11.90 19.01
CA ARG A 414 15.36 11.70 18.11
C ARG A 414 14.39 10.65 18.64
N VAL A 415 14.90 9.55 19.16
CA VAL A 415 14.09 8.51 19.83
C VAL A 415 13.38 9.10 21.05
N GLY A 416 14.05 9.94 21.84
CA GLY A 416 13.45 10.64 22.96
C GLY A 416 12.30 11.57 22.56
N ARG A 417 12.43 12.29 21.43
CA ARG A 417 11.33 13.09 20.86
C ARG A 417 10.14 12.22 20.45
N LEU A 418 10.39 11.11 19.76
CA LEU A 418 9.34 10.18 19.34
C LEU A 418 8.61 9.54 20.52
N ARG A 419 9.36 9.08 21.52
CA ARG A 419 8.79 8.54 22.76
C ARG A 419 7.82 9.52 23.40
N ARG A 420 8.23 10.78 23.58
CA ARG A 420 7.36 11.82 24.17
C ARG A 420 6.09 12.05 23.34
N ALA A 421 6.21 12.04 22.01
CA ALA A 421 5.03 12.15 21.16
C ALA A 421 4.10 10.93 21.30
N ALA A 422 4.66 9.72 21.34
CA ALA A 422 3.92 8.47 21.47
C ALA A 422 3.22 8.32 22.83
N GLU A 423 3.73 8.93 23.90
CA GLU A 423 3.00 9.01 25.18
C GLU A 423 1.60 9.65 25.02
N GLY A 424 1.42 10.50 24.00
CA GLY A 424 0.14 11.11 23.65
C GLY A 424 -0.94 10.12 23.24
N PHE A 425 -0.60 8.90 22.80
CA PHE A 425 -1.60 7.86 22.46
C PHE A 425 -2.51 7.52 23.63
N ARG A 426 -2.07 7.72 24.87
CA ARG A 426 -2.89 7.54 26.09
C ARG A 426 -4.16 8.39 26.10
N THR A 427 -4.18 9.49 25.34
CA THR A 427 -5.23 10.51 25.38
C THR A 427 -6.30 10.34 24.30
N VAL A 428 -6.09 9.46 23.32
CA VAL A 428 -7.02 9.27 22.20
C VAL A 428 -8.09 8.23 22.52
N ASP A 429 -9.25 8.35 21.87
CA ASP A 429 -10.36 7.41 22.02
C ASP A 429 -10.14 6.14 21.18
N SER A 430 -9.48 6.28 20.04
CA SER A 430 -9.14 5.16 19.15
C SER A 430 -7.91 5.43 18.29
N VAL A 431 -7.36 4.38 17.69
CA VAL A 431 -6.16 4.40 16.85
C VAL A 431 -6.32 3.49 15.65
N THR A 432 -5.79 3.92 14.51
CA THR A 432 -5.57 3.10 13.31
C THR A 432 -4.10 2.72 13.23
N ILE A 433 -3.81 1.45 12.94
CA ILE A 433 -2.46 0.98 12.60
C ILE A 433 -2.49 0.20 11.29
N ASP A 434 -1.45 0.34 10.46
CA ASP A 434 -1.22 -0.54 9.32
C ASP A 434 0.05 -1.35 9.58
N PHE A 435 -0.12 -2.58 10.07
CA PHE A 435 0.98 -3.51 10.30
C PHE A 435 1.64 -3.98 9.01
N HIS A 436 0.88 -4.08 7.92
CA HIS A 436 1.40 -4.36 6.58
C HIS A 436 2.20 -3.19 5.97
N LYS A 437 2.18 -2.02 6.63
CA LYS A 437 3.16 -0.97 6.43
C LYS A 437 4.27 -1.18 7.47
N MET A 438 4.41 -0.28 8.43
CA MET A 438 5.59 -0.21 9.28
C MET A 438 5.79 -1.43 10.21
N GLY A 439 4.82 -2.35 10.33
CA GLY A 439 5.05 -3.65 11.00
C GLY A 439 5.74 -4.71 10.14
N TRP A 440 6.02 -4.40 8.87
CA TRP A 440 6.57 -5.29 7.84
C TRP A 440 5.75 -6.57 7.66
N GLY A 441 4.43 -6.53 7.81
CA GLY A 441 3.56 -7.72 7.68
C GLY A 441 2.97 -7.93 6.28
N HIS A 442 2.32 -9.07 6.08
CA HIS A 442 1.52 -9.34 4.88
C HIS A 442 0.21 -8.53 4.90
N TYR A 443 -0.28 -8.21 3.70
CA TYR A 443 -1.62 -7.66 3.50
C TYR A 443 -2.70 -8.76 3.61
N PRO A 444 -3.93 -8.41 4.04
CA PRO A 444 -4.29 -7.22 4.81
C PRO A 444 -3.86 -7.40 6.28
N GLY A 445 -3.30 -6.36 6.85
CA GLY A 445 -2.89 -6.32 8.26
C GLY A 445 -3.06 -4.92 8.82
N SER A 446 -4.28 -4.40 8.84
CA SER A 446 -4.63 -3.13 9.48
C SER A 446 -5.48 -3.41 10.72
N ALA A 447 -5.39 -2.58 11.75
CA ALA A 447 -6.27 -2.69 12.91
C ALA A 447 -6.85 -1.34 13.31
N PHE A 448 -8.12 -1.37 13.71
CA PHE A 448 -8.81 -0.31 14.41
C PHE A 448 -8.92 -0.71 15.88
N ILE A 449 -8.40 0.11 16.78
CA ILE A 449 -8.38 -0.19 18.21
C ILE A 449 -8.99 0.99 18.97
N VAL A 450 -10.01 0.73 19.79
CA VAL A 450 -10.53 1.68 20.77
C VAL A 450 -9.79 1.51 22.10
N ASN A 451 -9.49 2.63 22.74
CA ASN A 451 -8.86 2.64 24.06
C ASN A 451 -9.82 2.09 25.13
N ARG A 452 -11.12 2.36 24.96
CA ARG A 452 -12.20 1.91 25.85
C ARG A 452 -13.23 1.14 25.06
N ARG A 453 -13.49 -0.10 25.45
CA ARG A 453 -14.42 -0.98 24.75
C ARG A 453 -15.83 -0.41 24.63
N GLU A 454 -16.26 0.41 25.59
CA GLU A 454 -17.57 1.06 25.61
C GLU A 454 -17.80 1.93 24.38
N GLU A 455 -16.74 2.40 23.71
CA GLU A 455 -16.81 3.14 22.44
C GLU A 455 -17.46 2.32 21.32
N LEU A 456 -17.37 0.99 21.34
CA LEU A 456 -18.01 0.14 20.33
C LEU A 456 -19.54 0.15 20.41
N ARG A 457 -20.13 0.63 21.52
CA ARG A 457 -21.59 0.70 21.68
C ARG A 457 -22.25 1.55 20.59
N TYR A 458 -21.53 2.53 20.06
CA TYR A 458 -21.98 3.41 18.99
C TYR A 458 -22.09 2.71 17.63
N LEU A 459 -21.59 1.47 17.52
CA LEU A 459 -21.61 0.66 16.30
C LEU A 459 -22.48 -0.59 16.45
N LEU A 460 -22.97 -0.88 17.66
CA LEU A 460 -23.71 -2.11 17.93
C LEU A 460 -25.03 -2.16 17.17
N ARG A 461 -25.31 -3.33 16.60
CA ARG A 461 -26.61 -3.75 16.10
C ARG A 461 -27.27 -4.70 17.09
N GLU A 462 -28.59 -4.67 17.14
CA GLU A 462 -29.36 -5.65 17.89
C GLU A 462 -29.32 -7.01 17.19
N LYS A 463 -29.44 -8.10 17.96
CA LYS A 463 -29.43 -9.47 17.40
C LYS A 463 -30.56 -9.69 16.38
N GLN A 464 -31.70 -9.03 16.57
CA GLN A 464 -32.85 -9.09 15.67
C GLN A 464 -32.51 -8.53 14.28
N GLU A 465 -31.55 -7.61 14.18
CA GLU A 465 -31.07 -7.02 12.92
C GLU A 465 -30.08 -7.95 12.19
N VAL A 466 -29.56 -9.00 12.85
CA VAL A 466 -28.62 -9.98 12.31
C VAL A 466 -29.11 -11.43 12.49
N PRO A 467 -30.25 -11.82 11.89
CA PRO A 467 -31.00 -13.02 12.27
C PRO A 467 -30.27 -14.36 12.10
N TYR A 468 -29.30 -14.45 11.18
CA TYR A 468 -28.51 -15.68 10.98
C TYR A 468 -27.23 -15.73 11.84
N PHE A 469 -26.98 -14.71 12.65
CA PHE A 469 -25.98 -14.67 13.71
C PHE A 469 -26.65 -14.63 15.10
N SER A 470 -27.72 -15.40 15.27
CA SER A 470 -28.54 -15.41 16.48
C SER A 470 -27.75 -15.72 17.78
N GLU A 471 -26.67 -16.49 17.64
CA GLU A 471 -25.76 -16.86 18.70
C GLU A 471 -24.74 -15.77 19.06
N ALA A 472 -24.57 -14.74 18.21
CA ALA A 472 -23.49 -13.77 18.36
C ALA A 472 -23.51 -13.08 19.72
N ASP A 473 -22.34 -12.85 20.30
CA ASP A 473 -22.16 -12.22 21.60
C ASP A 473 -21.34 -10.94 21.44
N TYR A 474 -21.88 -9.81 21.87
CA TYR A 474 -21.21 -8.50 21.80
C TYR A 474 -19.89 -8.46 22.60
N ARG A 475 -19.61 -9.50 23.40
CA ARG A 475 -18.35 -9.73 24.10
C ARG A 475 -17.17 -10.04 23.23
N HIS A 476 -17.38 -10.69 22.10
CA HIS A 476 -16.28 -11.12 21.24
C HIS A 476 -16.64 -11.14 19.75
N ASP A 477 -17.92 -11.16 19.38
CA ASP A 477 -18.36 -11.38 18.00
C ASP A 477 -18.47 -10.08 17.20
N PRO A 478 -17.58 -9.87 16.22
CA PRO A 478 -17.51 -8.62 15.47
C PRO A 478 -18.72 -8.40 14.57
N ALA A 479 -19.45 -9.46 14.19
CA ALA A 479 -20.71 -9.38 13.44
C ALA A 479 -21.74 -8.40 14.02
N LEU A 480 -21.64 -8.02 15.30
CA LEU A 480 -22.55 -7.04 15.91
C LEU A 480 -22.12 -5.59 15.72
N PHE A 481 -20.84 -5.29 15.46
CA PHE A 481 -20.31 -3.92 15.44
C PHE A 481 -19.34 -3.61 14.29
N THR A 482 -19.08 -4.55 13.37
CA THR A 482 -18.27 -4.32 12.17
C THR A 482 -19.10 -3.95 10.94
N LEU A 483 -18.57 -3.05 10.10
CA LEU A 483 -19.11 -2.79 8.77
C LEU A 483 -19.11 -4.07 7.90
N GLU A 484 -18.07 -4.88 8.04
CA GLU A 484 -17.91 -6.13 7.30
C GLU A 484 -18.83 -7.22 7.87
N CYS A 485 -19.42 -8.01 6.97
CA CYS A 485 -20.07 -9.28 7.33
C CYS A 485 -19.02 -10.40 7.39
N SER A 486 -18.50 -10.83 6.25
CA SER A 486 -17.40 -11.80 6.20
C SER A 486 -16.07 -11.10 6.45
N ARG A 487 -15.27 -11.62 7.38
CA ARG A 487 -14.01 -11.00 7.82
C ARG A 487 -12.84 -11.99 7.69
N PRO A 488 -11.77 -11.65 6.94
CA PRO A 488 -10.62 -12.54 6.77
C PRO A 488 -9.72 -12.58 8.02
N GLY A 489 -9.12 -13.73 8.29
CA GLY A 489 -8.23 -13.92 9.45
C GLY A 489 -6.76 -13.55 9.26
N LEU A 490 -6.33 -13.05 8.10
CA LEU A 490 -4.90 -12.85 7.81
C LEU A 490 -4.20 -11.92 8.81
N GLY A 491 -4.84 -10.81 9.17
CA GLY A 491 -4.28 -9.80 10.08
C GLY A 491 -3.81 -10.38 11.42
N PRO A 492 -4.68 -10.97 12.26
CA PRO A 492 -4.31 -11.53 13.55
C PRO A 492 -3.17 -12.54 13.48
N TYR A 493 -3.20 -13.44 12.49
CA TYR A 493 -2.18 -14.48 12.31
C TYR A 493 -0.82 -13.89 11.94
N SER A 494 -0.79 -13.00 10.95
CA SER A 494 0.44 -12.36 10.51
C SER A 494 1.05 -11.49 11.61
N VAL A 495 0.23 -10.69 12.31
CA VAL A 495 0.70 -9.84 13.41
C VAL A 495 1.28 -10.67 14.54
N MET A 496 0.54 -11.64 15.07
CA MET A 496 1.00 -12.41 16.22
C MET A 496 2.24 -13.25 15.92
N ALA A 497 2.34 -13.81 14.71
CA ALA A 497 3.53 -14.53 14.29
C ALA A 497 4.74 -13.59 14.21
N SER A 498 4.58 -12.37 13.69
CA SER A 498 5.67 -11.39 13.64
C SER A 498 6.07 -10.84 15.01
N LEU A 499 5.11 -10.49 15.87
CA LEU A 499 5.39 -10.03 17.24
C LEU A 499 6.17 -11.09 18.03
N ALA A 500 5.79 -12.37 17.89
CA ALA A 500 6.48 -13.47 18.56
C ALA A 500 7.84 -13.81 17.92
N GLY A 501 7.94 -13.74 16.59
CA GLY A 501 9.15 -14.13 15.85
C GLY A 501 10.25 -13.07 15.84
N ILE A 502 9.90 -11.79 15.73
CA ILE A 502 10.85 -10.67 15.74
C ILE A 502 11.13 -10.22 17.18
N GLY A 503 10.10 -10.24 18.04
CA GLY A 503 10.20 -9.78 19.42
C GLY A 503 10.33 -8.25 19.55
N LEU A 504 10.18 -7.76 20.78
CA LEU A 504 10.23 -6.32 21.08
C LEU A 504 11.57 -5.69 20.69
N GLN A 505 12.70 -6.29 21.09
CA GLN A 505 14.03 -5.77 20.76
C GLN A 505 14.30 -5.74 19.24
N GLY A 506 13.80 -6.73 18.50
CA GLY A 506 13.91 -6.74 17.04
C GLY A 506 13.17 -5.56 16.41
N TYR A 507 11.95 -5.28 16.87
CA TYR A 507 11.21 -4.10 16.41
C TYR A 507 11.84 -2.78 16.83
N GLN A 508 12.43 -2.70 18.02
CA GLN A 508 13.19 -1.53 18.47
C GLN A 508 14.40 -1.27 17.57
N LEU A 509 15.18 -2.30 17.23
CA LEU A 509 16.30 -2.21 16.29
C LEU A 509 15.87 -1.73 14.91
N LEU A 510 14.83 -2.34 14.33
CA LEU A 510 14.32 -1.98 13.01
C LEU A 510 13.82 -0.52 12.99
N THR A 511 13.08 -0.11 14.02
CA THR A 511 12.54 1.24 14.15
C THR A 511 13.65 2.27 14.34
N ALA A 512 14.66 1.98 15.18
CA ALA A 512 15.79 2.87 15.39
C ALA A 512 16.65 3.02 14.13
N ARG A 513 16.93 1.92 13.41
CA ARG A 513 17.77 1.94 12.21
C ARG A 513 17.16 2.77 11.09
N MET A 514 15.84 2.68 10.86
CA MET A 514 15.20 3.51 9.84
C MET A 514 15.27 5.02 10.15
N ILE A 515 15.19 5.40 11.43
CA ILE A 515 15.32 6.79 11.88
C ILE A 515 16.76 7.26 11.68
N GLU A 516 17.73 6.42 12.02
CA GLU A 516 19.16 6.69 11.84
C GLU A 516 19.51 6.95 10.37
N LEU A 517 19.11 6.05 9.46
CA LEU A 517 19.36 6.21 8.02
C LEU A 517 18.72 7.48 7.45
N ALA A 518 17.48 7.77 7.85
CA ALA A 518 16.80 9.00 7.45
C ALA A 518 17.54 10.25 7.95
N SER A 519 18.01 10.23 9.20
CA SER A 519 18.75 11.33 9.81
C SER A 519 20.09 11.56 9.11
N THR A 520 20.81 10.49 8.80
CA THR A 520 22.07 10.53 8.03
C THR A 520 21.86 11.13 6.64
N LEU A 521 20.83 10.70 5.91
CA LEU A 521 20.53 11.29 4.60
C LEU A 521 20.15 12.78 4.71
N LYS A 522 19.31 13.15 5.68
CA LYS A 522 18.95 14.55 5.95
C LYS A 522 20.18 15.41 6.18
N ALA A 523 21.09 14.98 7.06
CA ALA A 523 22.31 15.71 7.40
C ALA A 523 23.25 15.86 6.19
N ARG A 524 23.37 14.84 5.34
CA ARG A 524 24.24 14.91 4.14
C ARG A 524 23.67 15.81 3.06
N LEU A 525 22.36 15.74 2.80
CA LEU A 525 21.71 16.61 1.82
C LEU A 525 21.78 18.08 2.24
N GLU A 526 21.67 18.39 3.54
CA GLU A 526 21.79 19.78 4.02
C GLU A 526 23.18 20.38 3.80
N ARG A 527 24.23 19.57 3.62
CA ARG A 527 25.58 20.07 3.28
C ARG A 527 25.70 20.54 1.82
N LEU A 528 24.81 20.13 0.94
CA LEU A 528 24.82 20.52 -0.48
C LEU A 528 24.08 21.85 -0.67
N GLU A 529 24.74 22.90 -1.17
CA GLU A 529 24.16 24.24 -1.38
C GLU A 529 22.85 24.20 -2.19
N ASN A 530 22.80 23.35 -3.21
CA ASN A 530 21.67 23.20 -4.12
C ASN A 530 20.57 22.26 -3.61
N CYS A 531 20.68 21.76 -2.38
CA CYS A 531 19.65 20.94 -1.75
C CYS A 531 19.08 21.61 -0.49
N LYS A 532 17.80 21.36 -0.20
CA LYS A 532 17.15 21.74 1.05
C LYS A 532 16.26 20.61 1.55
N VAL A 533 16.48 20.14 2.77
CA VAL A 533 15.59 19.19 3.44
C VAL A 533 14.43 19.96 4.04
N LEU A 534 13.21 19.62 3.63
CA LEU A 534 12.00 20.30 4.05
C LEU A 534 11.50 19.82 5.41
N ASN A 535 11.75 18.54 5.75
CA ASN A 535 11.25 17.90 6.96
C ASN A 535 12.38 17.56 7.96
N PHE A 536 13.38 18.44 8.10
CA PHE A 536 14.61 18.17 8.87
C PHE A 536 14.31 17.78 10.34
N GLU A 537 13.34 18.47 10.96
CA GLU A 537 12.95 18.26 12.36
C GLU A 537 12.06 17.05 12.60
N THR A 538 11.45 16.49 11.55
CA THR A 538 10.58 15.32 11.71
C THR A 538 11.43 14.10 12.11
N PRO A 539 11.00 13.33 13.12
CA PRO A 539 11.85 12.26 13.67
C PRO A 539 11.67 10.91 12.96
N GLY A 540 10.94 10.87 11.84
CA GLY A 540 10.60 9.65 11.13
C GLY A 540 11.58 9.18 10.05
N PRO A 541 11.24 8.06 9.39
CA PRO A 541 12.01 7.44 8.32
C PRO A 541 11.95 8.19 6.97
N SER A 542 11.11 9.22 6.86
CA SER A 542 10.94 9.96 5.60
C SER A 542 11.92 11.12 5.48
N VAL A 543 12.43 11.31 4.27
CA VAL A 543 13.26 12.45 3.88
C VAL A 543 12.63 13.12 2.67
N VAL A 544 12.20 14.37 2.84
CA VAL A 544 11.55 15.17 1.82
C VAL A 544 12.43 16.37 1.53
N PHE A 545 12.84 16.55 0.27
CA PHE A 545 13.88 17.52 -0.05
C PHE A 545 13.77 18.10 -1.46
N TRP A 546 14.34 19.28 -1.63
CA TRP A 546 14.58 19.91 -2.92
C TRP A 546 15.96 19.58 -3.44
N VAL A 547 16.04 19.44 -4.76
CA VAL A 547 17.29 19.44 -5.53
C VAL A 547 17.11 20.49 -6.62
N LEU A 548 17.98 21.49 -6.62
CA LEU A 548 18.02 22.56 -7.61
C LEU A 548 19.31 22.47 -8.44
N PRO A 549 19.37 23.13 -9.61
CA PRO A 549 20.60 23.22 -10.40
C PRO A 549 21.78 23.77 -9.59
N ARG A 550 23.01 23.38 -9.94
CA ARG A 550 24.21 23.87 -9.27
C ARG A 550 24.32 25.40 -9.36
N GLY A 551 24.76 26.04 -8.27
CA GLY A 551 24.82 27.50 -8.14
C GLY A 551 23.52 28.16 -7.68
N ARG A 552 22.48 27.37 -7.36
CA ARG A 552 21.29 27.85 -6.63
C ARG A 552 21.47 27.57 -5.15
N ASP A 553 21.28 28.58 -4.31
CA ASP A 553 21.14 28.41 -2.86
C ASP A 553 19.71 27.97 -2.53
N ALA A 554 19.53 26.66 -2.33
CA ALA A 554 18.22 26.08 -2.06
C ALA A 554 17.64 26.53 -0.70
N LYS A 555 18.49 26.84 0.28
CA LYS A 555 18.05 27.27 1.62
C LYS A 555 17.46 28.67 1.55
N ARG A 556 18.19 29.60 0.91
CA ARG A 556 17.71 30.97 0.70
C ARG A 556 16.42 31.00 -0.12
N ILE A 557 16.31 30.17 -1.16
CA ILE A 557 15.08 30.08 -1.96
C ILE A 557 13.92 29.58 -1.10
N TYR A 558 14.15 28.56 -0.25
CA TYR A 558 13.12 28.06 0.68
C TYR A 558 12.66 29.14 1.66
N GLU A 559 13.59 29.87 2.27
CA GLU A 559 13.28 30.99 3.17
C GLU A 559 12.43 32.05 2.49
N GLN A 560 12.75 32.40 1.24
CA GLN A 560 11.97 33.37 0.46
C GLN A 560 10.56 32.87 0.12
N VAL A 561 10.39 31.56 -0.14
CA VAL A 561 9.08 30.94 -0.35
C VAL A 561 8.26 30.99 0.94
N VAL A 562 8.84 30.60 2.08
CA VAL A 562 8.17 30.61 3.37
C VAL A 562 7.78 32.02 3.81
N ALA A 563 8.65 33.00 3.56
CA ALA A 563 8.38 34.41 3.87
C ALA A 563 7.43 35.10 2.88
N GLY A 564 6.97 34.42 1.83
CA GLY A 564 6.11 35.01 0.80
C GLY A 564 6.81 36.09 -0.06
N THR A 565 8.13 36.19 -0.01
CA THR A 565 8.90 37.24 -0.69
C THR A 565 9.37 36.84 -2.08
N LEU A 566 9.30 35.53 -2.43
CA LEU A 566 9.70 35.05 -3.74
C LEU A 566 8.63 35.35 -4.82
N PRO A 567 8.98 36.05 -5.93
CA PRO A 567 8.04 36.30 -7.01
C PRO A 567 7.43 35.01 -7.59
N VAL A 568 6.15 35.05 -7.94
CA VAL A 568 5.38 33.87 -8.42
C VAL A 568 6.05 33.19 -9.61
N GLU A 569 6.55 33.95 -10.58
CA GLU A 569 7.25 33.42 -11.76
C GLU A 569 8.55 32.69 -11.38
N SER A 570 9.33 33.26 -10.46
CA SER A 570 10.55 32.64 -9.96
C SER A 570 10.24 31.34 -9.20
N ARG A 571 9.20 31.35 -8.38
CA ARG A 571 8.71 30.16 -7.66
C ARG A 571 8.29 29.05 -8.61
N GLN A 572 7.46 29.37 -9.62
CA GLN A 572 7.03 28.40 -10.64
C GLN A 572 8.22 27.81 -11.39
N ARG A 573 9.20 28.64 -11.76
CA ARG A 573 10.44 28.18 -12.39
C ARG A 573 11.20 27.20 -11.48
N PHE A 574 11.44 27.54 -10.22
CA PHE A 574 12.17 26.64 -9.32
C PHE A 574 11.43 25.33 -9.07
N PHE A 575 10.11 25.35 -8.90
CA PHE A 575 9.32 24.13 -8.75
C PHE A 575 9.37 23.25 -10.00
N SER A 576 9.37 23.87 -11.19
CA SER A 576 9.56 23.15 -12.46
C SER A 576 10.98 22.56 -12.58
N GLU A 577 12.01 23.27 -12.09
CA GLU A 577 13.39 22.78 -12.08
C GLU A 577 13.55 21.57 -11.14
N ILE A 578 12.94 21.61 -9.95
CA ILE A 578 12.94 20.50 -8.98
C ILE A 578 12.30 19.24 -9.59
N ARG A 579 11.15 19.40 -10.26
CA ARG A 579 10.46 18.32 -10.99
C ARG A 579 11.28 17.77 -12.16
N ARG A 580 11.84 18.66 -12.99
CA ARG A 580 12.64 18.29 -14.15
C ARG A 580 13.89 17.51 -13.76
N LEU A 581 14.57 17.90 -12.67
CA LEU A 581 15.73 17.16 -12.18
C LEU A 581 15.32 15.77 -11.66
N PHE A 582 14.18 15.65 -10.97
CA PHE A 582 13.67 14.34 -10.56
C PHE A 582 13.45 13.42 -11.78
N GLU A 583 12.78 13.93 -12.81
CA GLU A 583 12.50 13.19 -14.04
C GLU A 583 13.77 12.83 -14.80
N LYS A 584 14.75 13.76 -14.86
CA LYS A 584 16.07 13.49 -15.44
C LYS A 584 16.77 12.34 -14.70
N ARG A 585 16.78 12.35 -13.37
CA ARG A 585 17.35 11.26 -12.56
C ARG A 585 16.66 9.94 -12.87
N GLN A 586 15.34 9.90 -12.85
CA GLN A 586 14.56 8.68 -13.12
C GLN A 586 14.87 8.06 -14.50
N GLN A 587 15.26 8.88 -15.49
CA GLN A 587 15.65 8.41 -16.82
C GLN A 587 17.11 7.94 -16.90
N SER A 588 17.96 8.34 -15.96
CA SER A 588 19.40 8.09 -15.99
C SER A 588 19.93 7.18 -14.86
N ILE A 589 19.07 6.69 -13.96
CA ILE A 589 19.49 5.78 -12.88
C ILE A 589 20.01 4.46 -13.43
N ASP A 590 21.04 3.90 -12.80
CA ASP A 590 21.36 2.48 -12.91
C ASP A 590 20.53 1.73 -11.87
N PRO A 591 19.48 1.00 -12.28
CA PRO A 591 18.53 0.40 -11.36
C PRO A 591 19.20 -0.61 -10.40
N LYS A 592 20.39 -1.14 -10.72
CA LYS A 592 21.13 -2.09 -9.88
C LYS A 592 21.77 -1.48 -8.64
N VAL A 593 21.97 -0.17 -8.62
CA VAL A 593 22.69 0.52 -7.54
C VAL A 593 21.98 1.79 -7.06
N ASP A 594 21.18 2.42 -7.92
CA ASP A 594 20.49 3.65 -7.61
C ASP A 594 19.12 3.40 -6.98
N ALA A 595 18.91 3.97 -5.79
CA ALA A 595 17.62 3.92 -5.11
C ALA A 595 16.49 4.52 -5.97
N ARG A 596 15.34 3.84 -5.96
CA ARG A 596 14.09 4.37 -6.49
C ARG A 596 13.48 5.32 -5.47
N LEU A 597 13.30 6.57 -5.89
CA LEU A 597 12.70 7.63 -5.11
C LEU A 597 11.32 7.98 -5.67
N SER A 598 10.51 8.69 -4.91
CA SER A 598 9.24 9.27 -5.40
C SER A 598 9.26 10.78 -5.38
N PHE A 599 8.20 11.37 -5.93
CA PHE A 599 7.98 12.80 -5.97
C PHE A 599 6.61 13.11 -5.35
N THR A 600 6.58 14.01 -4.38
CA THR A 600 5.33 14.54 -3.83
C THR A 600 5.02 15.91 -4.43
N SER A 601 3.73 16.18 -4.69
CA SER A 601 3.27 17.52 -5.06
C SER A 601 3.11 18.46 -3.86
N SER A 602 3.09 17.93 -2.64
CA SER A 602 3.01 18.69 -1.41
C SER A 602 3.57 17.89 -0.24
N MET A 603 4.51 18.46 0.50
CA MET A 603 5.01 17.85 1.74
C MET A 603 4.05 17.94 2.94
N GLY A 604 2.92 18.67 2.80
CA GLY A 604 1.89 18.80 3.84
C GLY A 604 1.95 20.11 4.64
N TYR A 605 3.00 20.93 4.46
CA TYR A 605 3.11 22.30 4.96
C TYR A 605 2.93 23.27 3.80
N LEU A 606 1.96 24.19 3.94
CA LEU A 606 1.57 25.13 2.89
C LEU A 606 1.79 26.59 3.35
N PRO A 607 3.05 27.09 3.39
CA PRO A 607 3.31 28.49 3.70
C PRO A 607 2.59 29.38 2.70
N GLU A 608 1.86 30.39 3.16
CA GLU A 608 1.05 31.28 2.30
C GLU A 608 0.07 30.51 1.36
N GLY A 609 -0.39 29.32 1.77
CA GLY A 609 -1.25 28.46 0.96
C GLY A 609 -0.55 27.77 -0.22
N ILE A 610 0.79 27.78 -0.27
CA ILE A 610 1.59 27.27 -1.38
C ILE A 610 1.99 25.81 -1.10
N PRO A 611 1.56 24.83 -1.92
CA PRO A 611 2.07 23.47 -1.81
C PRO A 611 3.55 23.40 -2.21
N LEU A 612 4.35 22.73 -1.40
CA LEU A 612 5.78 22.55 -1.64
C LEU A 612 6.03 21.17 -2.28
N PRO A 613 6.28 21.09 -3.60
CA PRO A 613 6.61 19.83 -4.26
C PRO A 613 8.05 19.43 -3.93
N ALA A 614 8.33 18.13 -3.86
CA ALA A 614 9.63 17.66 -3.41
C ALA A 614 9.94 16.22 -3.84
N TRP A 615 11.23 15.89 -3.79
CA TRP A 615 11.69 14.52 -3.86
C TRP A 615 11.43 13.85 -2.51
N LYS A 616 11.15 12.56 -2.52
CA LYS A 616 10.88 11.78 -1.31
C LYS A 616 11.65 10.46 -1.33
N ALA A 617 12.29 10.19 -0.20
CA ALA A 617 12.87 8.91 0.16
C ALA A 617 12.26 8.44 1.49
N VAL A 618 11.92 7.16 1.59
CA VAL A 618 11.39 6.56 2.83
C VAL A 618 12.25 5.35 3.18
N PHE A 619 12.91 5.40 4.33
CA PHE A 619 13.70 4.27 4.83
C PHE A 619 12.76 3.25 5.47
N PHE A 620 12.44 2.22 4.71
CA PHE A 620 11.51 1.18 5.16
C PHE A 620 12.14 -0.20 5.07
N HIS A 621 12.93 -0.47 4.04
CA HIS A 621 13.46 -1.80 3.80
C HIS A 621 14.59 -2.15 4.81
N PRO A 622 14.47 -3.24 5.60
CA PRO A 622 15.45 -3.56 6.67
C PRO A 622 16.89 -3.80 6.20
N ARG A 623 17.09 -4.15 4.93
CA ARG A 623 18.42 -4.33 4.31
C ARG A 623 19.02 -3.05 3.70
N THR A 624 18.28 -1.94 3.64
CA THR A 624 18.87 -0.67 3.16
C THR A 624 19.96 -0.23 4.11
N ASP A 625 21.10 0.20 3.56
CA ASP A 625 22.27 0.60 4.33
C ASP A 625 22.82 1.98 3.90
N GLU A 626 23.99 2.32 4.42
CA GLU A 626 24.65 3.60 4.15
C GLU A 626 25.18 3.73 2.71
N GLN A 627 25.44 2.61 2.01
CA GLN A 627 25.89 2.65 0.62
C GLN A 627 24.80 3.20 -0.29
N VAL A 628 23.53 2.90 0.03
CA VAL A 628 22.37 3.48 -0.66
C VAL A 628 22.35 5.00 -0.46
N ILE A 629 22.67 5.48 0.74
CA ILE A 629 22.77 6.92 1.04
C ILE A 629 23.92 7.56 0.25
N ASP A 630 25.11 6.95 0.26
CA ASP A 630 26.26 7.39 -0.52
C ASP A 630 25.90 7.56 -1.99
N ARG A 631 25.21 6.56 -2.55
CA ARG A 631 24.82 6.57 -3.95
C ARG A 631 23.76 7.63 -4.26
N ILE A 632 22.80 7.87 -3.37
CA ILE A 632 21.83 8.96 -3.53
C ILE A 632 22.55 10.31 -3.58
N VAL A 633 23.47 10.57 -2.65
CA VAL A 633 24.19 11.85 -2.55
C VAL A 633 25.08 12.07 -3.77
N SER A 634 25.92 11.09 -4.11
CA SER A 634 26.79 11.16 -5.30
C SER A 634 25.98 11.29 -6.58
N GLY A 635 24.87 10.54 -6.72
CA GLY A 635 24.01 10.63 -7.89
C GLY A 635 23.30 11.99 -8.03
N ILE A 636 23.09 12.72 -6.93
CA ILE A 636 22.61 14.10 -7.00
C ILE A 636 23.74 15.02 -7.47
N GLU A 637 24.95 14.89 -6.94
CA GLU A 637 26.11 15.71 -7.34
C GLU A 637 26.45 15.54 -8.83
N ASP A 638 26.32 14.33 -9.37
CA ASP A 638 26.54 14.02 -10.79
C ASP A 638 25.44 14.58 -11.72
N LEU A 639 24.24 14.83 -11.18
CA LEU A 639 23.07 15.21 -11.97
C LEU A 639 23.04 16.70 -12.34
N VAL A 640 23.63 17.57 -11.50
CA VAL A 640 23.44 19.03 -11.48
C VAL A 640 24.63 19.88 -11.90
#